data_AF-A0A670YGJ5-F1
#
_entry.id   AF-A0A670YGJ5-F1
#
_cell.length_a   1.000
_cell.length_b   1.000
_cell.length_c   1.000
_cell.angle_alpha   90.00
_cell.angle_beta   90.00
_cell.angle_gamma   90.00
#
_symmetry.space_group_name_H-M   'P 1'
#
loop_
_entity.id
_entity.type
_entity.pdbx_description
1 polymer ?
#
loop_
_entity_poly.entity_id
_entity_poly.type
_entity_poly.pdbx_seq_one_letter_code
_entity_poly.pdbx_strand_id
1 'polypeptide(L)'
;SFTYSVMKIFKKKFLRKCFFSLRKAFINRLVNISLFFFEVWSCSGCFCIFHMPCLQKWAKDSLFLVSSPLTDDDFGKKDYPWPCPKCRFEYKRSEIPTRYYCYCGKTEDPPLDPWLVPHSCGQVCERHFKPSCGHRCLLLCHPGPCPPCPKMVIITCYCQKAKPLPRRCSMKEWSCQLPCGRKLPCGQHNCGNPCHPGDCQPCPRVSKQSCVCGKQVAERQCASPLWQCDEICGRTLSCGYHVCEQICHRGSCGECPRSGRRSCPCGKSKFSLPCTEDVPTCGDSCDKVLECEIHRCSQRCHRGACEICRQEVEKQCRCGKHTKQMPCHKPYLCDTKCTKIRDCQKHQCKRKCCPGNCPSCDQVCGRTLGCRNHKCPSVCHRGSCYPCPETVDVKCNCGKTVLKVPCGRERTTKPPRCKEFCRQPPTCHHLSREKHSCHFGPCPPCHQICKKVLEKCGHLCPVSCHDEALVKQTDLHQPAGPWEQPTAPAFIQKALPCPPCKVPIPTQCLGKHEAGPECSQCEEGCSKPRPAGCSHACPLPCHPGECLPCAQMIRIKCHCKLTSLYIECIKITNADAEEKEELCSCKNQCPKELPCGHRCKEVCHLGECCQNCNQKVKIRCPCKRLKKELLCSEVREGQCYLECDVVCQEMKRKASEIKEAEARAAIEEEKRRQQAELEAFENRLKGRRKNKRKKDEVEIEQPLWQKYKNMILLPVCGIIVLMMAWFLAYNN
;
A
#
# COMPACT_ATOMS: atom_id res chain seq x y z
N SER A 1 19.20 -8.86 -63.59
CA SER A 1 18.47 -7.76 -62.92
C SER A 1 17.36 -8.19 -61.94
N PHE A 2 16.86 -9.43 -61.95
CA PHE A 2 15.81 -9.88 -61.01
C PHE A 2 16.33 -10.34 -59.63
N THR A 3 17.58 -10.81 -59.55
CA THR A 3 18.20 -11.32 -58.31
C THR A 3 18.72 -10.22 -57.38
N TYR A 4 19.12 -9.07 -57.93
CA TYR A 4 19.65 -7.93 -57.14
C TYR A 4 18.56 -7.14 -56.39
N SER A 5 17.32 -7.11 -56.92
CA SER A 5 16.18 -6.44 -56.28
C SER A 5 15.60 -7.25 -55.11
N VAL A 6 15.63 -8.59 -55.18
CA VAL A 6 15.10 -9.47 -54.12
C VAL A 6 16.01 -9.43 -52.87
N MET A 7 17.34 -9.37 -53.04
CA MET A 7 18.27 -9.23 -51.91
C MET A 7 18.19 -7.87 -51.20
N LYS A 8 17.90 -6.77 -51.90
CA LYS A 8 17.72 -5.43 -51.29
C LYS A 8 16.44 -5.35 -50.44
N ILE A 9 15.37 -6.04 -50.85
CA ILE A 9 14.11 -6.12 -50.10
C ILE A 9 14.27 -7.03 -48.87
N PHE A 10 14.99 -8.15 -48.99
CA PHE A 10 15.31 -9.01 -47.86
C PHE A 10 16.23 -8.33 -46.83
N LYS A 11 17.28 -7.61 -47.25
CA LYS A 11 18.14 -6.83 -46.32
C LYS A 11 17.37 -5.73 -45.59
N LYS A 12 16.46 -5.00 -46.27
CA LYS A 12 15.61 -3.98 -45.61
C LYS A 12 14.55 -4.56 -44.68
N LYS A 13 13.97 -5.73 -44.99
CA LYS A 13 13.02 -6.43 -44.09
C LYS A 13 13.73 -7.10 -42.91
N PHE A 14 14.93 -7.65 -43.10
CA PHE A 14 15.73 -8.27 -42.04
C PHE A 14 16.31 -7.20 -41.09
N LEU A 15 16.85 -6.09 -41.60
CA LEU A 15 17.29 -4.97 -40.78
C LEU A 15 16.13 -4.29 -40.05
N ARG A 16 14.94 -4.14 -40.65
CA ARG A 16 13.75 -3.64 -39.93
C ARG A 16 13.23 -4.61 -38.88
N LYS A 17 13.26 -5.93 -39.10
CA LYS A 17 12.90 -6.95 -38.08
C LYS A 17 13.95 -7.03 -36.96
N CYS A 18 15.24 -6.93 -37.27
CA CYS A 18 16.31 -6.83 -36.28
C CYS A 18 16.24 -5.50 -35.50
N PHE A 19 15.96 -4.35 -36.13
CA PHE A 19 15.78 -3.08 -35.43
C PHE A 19 14.48 -3.02 -34.61
N PHE A 20 13.39 -3.66 -35.06
CA PHE A 20 12.17 -3.79 -34.26
C PHE A 20 12.35 -4.78 -33.12
N SER A 21 13.08 -5.89 -33.31
CA SER A 21 13.43 -6.85 -32.25
C SER A 21 14.39 -6.21 -31.25
N LEU A 22 15.38 -5.44 -31.70
CA LEU A 22 16.28 -4.65 -30.86
C LEU A 22 15.54 -3.52 -30.17
N ARG A 23 14.60 -2.79 -30.80
CA ARG A 23 13.76 -1.78 -30.11
C ARG A 23 12.74 -2.40 -29.16
N LYS A 24 12.17 -3.58 -29.45
CA LYS A 24 11.30 -4.31 -28.51
C LYS A 24 12.11 -4.90 -27.36
N ALA A 25 13.36 -5.32 -27.60
CA ALA A 25 14.31 -5.73 -26.59
C ALA A 25 14.86 -4.54 -25.80
N PHE A 26 15.00 -3.35 -26.40
CA PHE A 26 15.42 -2.10 -25.74
C PHE A 26 14.28 -1.46 -24.96
N ILE A 27 13.04 -1.55 -25.44
CA ILE A 27 11.83 -1.10 -24.73
C ILE A 27 11.43 -2.11 -23.66
N ASN A 28 11.54 -3.43 -23.89
CA ASN A 28 11.42 -4.42 -22.82
C ASN A 28 12.61 -4.33 -21.85
N ARG A 29 13.81 -3.91 -22.30
CA ARG A 29 14.90 -3.52 -21.38
C ARG A 29 14.52 -2.26 -20.63
N LEU A 30 13.97 -1.21 -21.23
CA LEU A 30 13.62 0.05 -20.54
C LEU A 30 12.43 -0.10 -19.58
N VAL A 31 11.44 -0.94 -19.92
CA VAL A 31 10.30 -1.31 -19.06
C VAL A 31 10.73 -2.29 -17.97
N ASN A 32 11.63 -3.24 -18.25
CA ASN A 32 12.30 -4.01 -17.18
C ASN A 32 13.18 -3.12 -16.31
N ILE A 33 13.95 -2.19 -16.87
CA ILE A 33 14.80 -1.24 -16.15
C ILE A 33 13.93 -0.46 -15.16
N SER A 34 12.74 0.02 -15.54
CA SER A 34 11.82 0.65 -14.58
C SER A 34 11.25 -0.29 -13.51
N LEU A 35 11.19 -1.61 -13.73
CA LEU A 35 10.78 -2.61 -12.73
C LEU A 35 11.92 -3.07 -11.79
N PHE A 36 13.17 -2.83 -12.19
CA PHE A 36 14.37 -3.16 -11.42
C PHE A 36 14.68 -2.12 -10.34
N PHE A 37 14.29 -0.84 -10.51
CA PHE A 37 14.75 0.25 -9.63
C PHE A 37 13.82 0.62 -8.47
N PHE A 38 12.59 0.11 -8.41
CA PHE A 38 11.66 0.48 -7.33
C PHE A 38 11.64 -0.55 -6.22
N GLU A 39 11.70 -0.06 -4.98
CA GLU A 39 11.52 -0.85 -3.76
C GLU A 39 10.17 -1.60 -3.79
N VAL A 40 10.22 -2.90 -3.49
CA VAL A 40 9.03 -3.76 -3.49
C VAL A 40 8.85 -4.48 -2.17
N TRP A 41 7.61 -4.81 -1.86
CA TRP A 41 7.24 -5.64 -0.72
C TRP A 41 6.30 -6.78 -1.17
N SER A 42 6.51 -7.97 -0.62
CA SER A 42 5.65 -9.13 -0.88
C SER A 42 4.83 -9.54 0.34
N CYS A 43 3.52 -9.73 0.16
CA CYS A 43 2.63 -10.17 1.23
C CYS A 43 2.94 -11.60 1.71
N SER A 44 3.05 -11.82 3.02
CA SER A 44 3.26 -13.15 3.61
C SER A 44 2.07 -14.13 3.44
N GLY A 45 0.86 -13.61 3.22
CA GLY A 45 -0.34 -14.42 3.00
C GLY A 45 -0.54 -14.82 1.53
N CYS A 46 -0.54 -13.84 0.62
CA CYS A 46 -0.81 -14.07 -0.81
C CYS A 46 0.40 -13.96 -1.74
N PHE A 47 1.59 -13.67 -1.20
CA PHE A 47 2.85 -13.54 -1.92
C PHE A 47 2.85 -12.54 -3.09
N CYS A 48 1.84 -11.68 -3.17
CA CYS A 48 1.75 -10.66 -4.21
C CYS A 48 2.71 -9.50 -3.90
N ILE A 49 3.34 -9.03 -4.96
CA ILE A 49 4.37 -7.99 -4.93
C ILE A 49 3.69 -6.63 -5.13
N PHE A 50 4.01 -5.68 -4.27
CA PHE A 50 3.53 -4.30 -4.33
C PHE A 50 4.72 -3.35 -4.27
N HIS A 51 4.60 -2.18 -4.89
CA HIS A 51 5.58 -1.11 -4.68
C HIS A 51 5.52 -0.61 -3.25
N MET A 52 6.68 -0.49 -2.61
CA MET A 52 6.84 -0.06 -1.23
C MET A 52 6.10 1.27 -0.94
N PRO A 53 6.27 2.34 -1.74
CA PRO A 53 5.62 3.63 -1.44
C PRO A 53 4.09 3.58 -1.58
N CYS A 54 3.60 2.80 -2.55
CA CYS A 54 2.15 2.62 -2.74
C CYS A 54 1.52 1.85 -1.58
N LEU A 55 2.21 0.82 -1.09
CA LEU A 55 1.76 0.03 0.05
C LEU A 55 1.81 0.82 1.36
N GLN A 56 2.89 1.58 1.60
CA GLN A 56 3.00 2.46 2.76
C GLN A 56 1.87 3.49 2.80
N LYS A 57 1.56 4.10 1.65
CA LYS A 57 0.41 5.02 1.53
C LYS A 57 -0.90 4.30 1.85
N TRP A 58 -1.12 3.12 1.27
CA TRP A 58 -2.31 2.31 1.57
C TRP A 58 -2.45 1.96 3.05
N ALA A 59 -1.36 1.54 3.69
CA ALA A 59 -1.36 1.18 5.11
C ALA A 59 -1.67 2.40 5.98
N LYS A 60 -1.05 3.55 5.72
CA LYS A 60 -1.29 4.82 6.43
C LYS A 60 -2.74 5.30 6.25
N ASP A 61 -3.25 5.31 5.02
CA ASP A 61 -4.63 5.70 4.71
C ASP A 61 -5.66 4.76 5.38
N SER A 62 -5.37 3.45 5.36
CA SER A 62 -6.21 2.43 6.01
C SER A 62 -6.27 2.62 7.52
N LEU A 63 -5.14 2.94 8.15
CA LEU A 63 -5.09 3.24 9.58
C LEU A 63 -5.84 4.52 9.91
N PHE A 64 -5.61 5.60 9.17
CA PHE A 64 -6.30 6.88 9.37
C PHE A 64 -7.84 6.74 9.32
N LEU A 65 -8.34 5.99 8.33
CA LEU A 65 -9.77 5.71 8.19
C LEU A 65 -10.37 4.87 9.32
N VAL A 66 -9.57 4.00 9.94
CA VAL A 66 -9.99 3.15 11.07
C VAL A 66 -9.86 3.88 12.41
N SER A 67 -8.93 4.82 12.54
CA SER A 67 -8.77 5.70 13.71
C SER A 67 -9.86 6.77 13.81
N SER A 68 -10.39 7.24 12.68
CA SER A 68 -11.33 8.37 12.60
C SER A 68 -12.72 8.20 13.26
N PRO A 69 -13.29 7.00 13.52
CA PRO A 69 -14.64 6.88 14.11
C PRO A 69 -14.67 6.70 15.64
N LEU A 70 -13.56 6.86 16.36
CA LEU A 70 -13.50 6.52 17.79
C LEU A 70 -13.67 7.74 18.69
N THR A 71 -14.60 7.62 19.63
CA THR A 71 -14.81 8.53 20.76
C THR A 71 -13.64 8.45 21.74
N ASP A 72 -13.44 9.54 22.47
CA ASP A 72 -12.35 9.88 23.42
C ASP A 72 -12.03 8.85 24.54
N ASP A 73 -12.72 7.71 24.58
CA ASP A 73 -12.74 6.77 25.72
C ASP A 73 -11.78 5.57 25.58
N ASP A 74 -11.10 5.37 24.43
CA ASP A 74 -10.31 4.15 24.16
C ASP A 74 -8.79 4.46 23.99
N PHE A 75 -8.28 5.47 24.69
CA PHE A 75 -6.86 5.93 24.65
C PHE A 75 -5.83 4.90 25.19
N GLY A 76 -6.28 3.70 25.60
CA GLY A 76 -5.45 2.77 26.38
C GLY A 76 -4.82 1.61 25.62
N LYS A 77 -5.40 1.07 24.55
CA LYS A 77 -4.87 -0.10 23.81
C LYS A 77 -5.77 -0.45 22.62
N LYS A 78 -5.27 -0.28 21.39
CA LYS A 78 -5.58 -1.13 20.23
C LYS A 78 -4.66 -0.73 19.07
N ASP A 79 -3.61 -1.54 18.84
CA ASP A 79 -2.91 -1.52 17.57
C ASP A 79 -3.89 -1.97 16.49
N TYR A 80 -4.44 -1.02 15.72
CA TYR A 80 -5.33 -1.34 14.61
C TYR A 80 -4.54 -2.00 13.49
N PRO A 81 -4.96 -3.18 13.00
CA PRO A 81 -4.28 -3.83 11.90
C PRO A 81 -4.62 -3.17 10.56
N TRP A 82 -3.67 -3.16 9.62
CA TRP A 82 -3.90 -2.76 8.24
C TRP A 82 -4.01 -4.00 7.33
N PRO A 83 -4.98 -4.05 6.41
CA PRO A 83 -5.18 -5.20 5.55
C PRO A 83 -4.32 -5.12 4.29
N CYS A 84 -3.80 -6.27 3.84
CA CYS A 84 -3.19 -6.41 2.51
C CYS A 84 -4.16 -5.93 1.41
N PRO A 85 -3.70 -5.11 0.44
CA PRO A 85 -4.56 -4.62 -0.65
C PRO A 85 -5.26 -5.72 -1.46
N LYS A 86 -4.62 -6.90 -1.59
CA LYS A 86 -5.15 -8.01 -2.39
C LYS A 86 -5.93 -9.03 -1.57
N CYS A 87 -5.30 -9.63 -0.55
CA CYS A 87 -5.91 -10.73 0.22
C CYS A 87 -6.52 -10.33 1.55
N ARG A 88 -6.42 -9.05 1.95
CA ARG A 88 -6.82 -8.54 3.27
C ARG A 88 -6.23 -9.28 4.47
N PHE A 89 -5.13 -10.01 4.29
CA PHE A 89 -4.35 -10.52 5.41
C PHE A 89 -3.98 -9.36 6.33
N GLU A 90 -4.24 -9.52 7.62
CA GLU A 90 -4.11 -8.46 8.61
C GLU A 90 -2.66 -8.37 9.10
N TYR A 91 -2.11 -7.16 9.03
CA TYR A 91 -0.78 -6.81 9.51
C TYR A 91 -0.87 -5.78 10.64
N LYS A 92 0.04 -5.83 11.60
CA LYS A 92 0.12 -4.82 12.66
C LYS A 92 0.69 -3.51 12.13
N ARG A 93 0.46 -2.40 12.85
CA ARG A 93 1.03 -1.08 12.52
C ARG A 93 2.57 -1.09 12.48
N SER A 94 3.20 -1.89 13.33
CA SER A 94 4.66 -2.09 13.35
C SER A 94 5.18 -2.86 12.13
N GLU A 95 4.32 -3.59 11.41
CA GLU A 95 4.67 -4.37 10.23
C GLU A 95 4.51 -3.57 8.93
N ILE A 96 4.31 -2.25 9.01
CA ILE A 96 4.36 -1.38 7.83
C ILE A 96 5.81 -1.42 7.29
N PRO A 97 6.01 -1.84 6.04
CA PRO A 97 7.36 -2.00 5.50
C PRO A 97 8.05 -0.64 5.41
N THR A 98 9.12 -0.46 6.19
CA THR A 98 9.98 0.74 6.16
C THR A 98 11.29 0.50 5.42
N ARG A 99 11.73 -0.75 5.35
CA ARG A 99 13.00 -1.19 4.77
C ARG A 99 12.77 -2.21 3.67
N TYR A 100 13.51 -2.07 2.58
CA TYR A 100 13.36 -2.90 1.41
C TYR A 100 14.24 -4.15 1.55
N TYR A 101 13.64 -5.34 1.50
CA TYR A 101 14.33 -6.61 1.69
C TYR A 101 14.13 -7.54 0.49
N CYS A 102 15.09 -8.46 0.28
CA CYS A 102 14.92 -9.59 -0.63
C CYS A 102 13.64 -10.39 -0.33
N TYR A 103 13.14 -11.17 -1.28
CA TYR A 103 12.03 -12.11 -1.01
C TYR A 103 12.29 -13.04 0.18
N CYS A 104 13.55 -13.37 0.44
CA CYS A 104 13.99 -14.19 1.56
C CYS A 104 14.01 -13.50 2.94
N GLY A 105 13.94 -12.17 2.99
CA GLY A 105 14.11 -11.36 4.21
C GLY A 105 15.54 -11.28 4.76
N LYS A 106 16.54 -11.90 4.10
CA LYS A 106 17.93 -11.97 4.58
C LYS A 106 18.77 -10.72 4.30
N THR A 107 18.56 -10.09 3.15
CA THR A 107 19.39 -8.99 2.65
C THR A 107 18.52 -7.75 2.47
N GLU A 108 18.88 -6.67 3.14
CA GLU A 108 18.35 -5.32 2.92
C GLU A 108 18.95 -4.77 1.61
N ASP A 109 18.14 -4.12 0.78
CA ASP A 109 18.54 -3.54 -0.52
C ASP A 109 19.34 -4.51 -1.40
N PRO A 110 18.74 -5.62 -1.88
CA PRO A 110 19.47 -6.63 -2.66
C PRO A 110 20.06 -6.04 -3.95
N PRO A 111 21.29 -6.46 -4.32
CA PRO A 111 22.00 -5.91 -5.47
C PRO A 111 21.29 -6.19 -6.79
N LEU A 112 21.35 -5.22 -7.71
CA LEU A 112 20.77 -5.33 -9.05
C LEU A 112 21.74 -6.08 -9.97
N ASP A 113 21.53 -7.38 -10.12
CA ASP A 113 22.26 -8.19 -11.10
C ASP A 113 21.33 -8.62 -12.26
N PRO A 114 21.69 -8.39 -13.53
CA PRO A 114 20.92 -8.83 -14.69
C PRO A 114 20.63 -10.35 -14.77
N TRP A 115 21.44 -11.18 -14.12
CA TRP A 115 21.36 -12.64 -14.14
C TRP A 115 20.64 -13.23 -12.92
N LEU A 116 20.40 -12.42 -11.90
CA LEU A 116 19.62 -12.81 -10.73
C LEU A 116 18.16 -12.40 -10.89
N VAL A 117 17.28 -13.08 -10.16
CA VAL A 117 15.88 -12.68 -10.12
C VAL A 117 15.81 -11.26 -9.53
N PRO A 118 15.09 -10.30 -10.16
CA PRO A 118 14.98 -8.95 -9.62
C PRO A 118 14.50 -8.98 -8.17
N HIS A 119 15.04 -8.13 -7.31
CA HIS A 119 14.68 -8.06 -5.89
C HIS A 119 15.03 -9.33 -5.08
N SER A 120 15.88 -10.20 -5.63
CA SER A 120 16.45 -11.35 -4.95
C SER A 120 17.91 -11.09 -4.58
N CYS A 121 18.40 -11.68 -3.49
CA CYS A 121 19.78 -11.49 -3.05
C CYS A 121 20.77 -12.49 -3.66
N GLY A 122 20.33 -13.38 -4.56
CA GLY A 122 21.16 -14.44 -5.13
C GLY A 122 21.62 -15.54 -4.15
N GLN A 123 21.32 -15.44 -2.85
CA GLN A 123 21.64 -16.46 -1.85
C GLN A 123 20.58 -17.57 -1.78
N VAL A 124 20.93 -18.71 -1.20
CA VAL A 124 20.00 -19.80 -0.92
C VAL A 124 18.90 -19.33 0.05
N CYS A 125 17.65 -19.62 -0.30
CA CYS A 125 16.46 -19.10 0.35
C CYS A 125 16.35 -19.51 1.82
N GLU A 126 16.60 -20.78 2.15
CA GLU A 126 16.56 -21.39 3.49
C GLU A 126 15.29 -21.17 4.33
N ARG A 127 14.21 -20.66 3.72
CA ARG A 127 12.89 -20.58 4.36
C ARG A 127 12.38 -21.98 4.67
N HIS A 128 11.66 -22.11 5.78
CA HIS A 128 10.99 -23.36 6.15
C HIS A 128 9.84 -23.63 5.18
N PHE A 129 9.73 -24.88 4.72
CA PHE A 129 8.57 -25.31 3.94
C PHE A 129 7.30 -25.25 4.80
N LYS A 130 6.15 -24.99 4.18
CA LYS A 130 4.82 -25.08 4.82
C LYS A 130 4.04 -26.21 4.14
N PRO A 131 3.61 -27.27 4.86
CA PRO A 131 3.78 -27.55 6.29
C PRO A 131 5.24 -27.82 6.68
N SER A 132 5.60 -27.55 7.95
CA SER A 132 6.97 -27.71 8.43
C SER A 132 7.35 -29.19 8.43
N CYS A 133 8.35 -29.52 7.61
CA CYS A 133 8.87 -30.89 7.47
C CYS A 133 10.30 -31.05 8.01
N GLY A 134 10.80 -30.07 8.79
CA GLY A 134 12.18 -30.04 9.30
C GLY A 134 13.24 -29.69 8.25
N HIS A 135 12.85 -29.54 6.98
CA HIS A 135 13.75 -29.17 5.88
C HIS A 135 13.62 -27.69 5.50
N ARG A 136 14.72 -27.14 4.94
CA ARG A 136 14.84 -25.74 4.51
C ARG A 136 14.91 -25.66 2.97
N CYS A 137 14.42 -24.56 2.40
CA CYS A 137 14.43 -24.33 0.96
C CYS A 137 15.86 -24.19 0.42
N LEU A 138 16.21 -25.01 -0.57
CA LEU A 138 17.54 -25.01 -1.23
C LEU A 138 17.58 -24.17 -2.52
N LEU A 139 16.44 -23.62 -2.95
CA LEU A 139 16.43 -22.73 -4.12
C LEU A 139 17.09 -21.40 -3.79
N LEU A 140 17.64 -20.75 -4.81
CA LEU A 140 18.01 -19.34 -4.70
C LEU A 140 16.78 -18.49 -4.32
N CYS A 141 17.04 -17.32 -3.72
CA CYS A 141 16.00 -16.39 -3.33
C CYS A 141 15.00 -16.17 -4.48
N HIS A 142 13.74 -16.52 -4.24
CA HIS A 142 12.71 -16.57 -5.27
C HIS A 142 11.44 -15.85 -4.80
N PRO A 143 10.68 -15.25 -5.73
CA PRO A 143 9.37 -14.72 -5.45
C PRO A 143 8.38 -15.87 -5.17
N GLY A 144 7.32 -15.58 -4.42
CA GLY A 144 6.28 -16.57 -4.16
C GLY A 144 6.56 -17.52 -2.99
N PRO A 145 5.60 -18.43 -2.71
CA PRO A 145 5.76 -19.48 -1.70
C PRO A 145 6.85 -20.47 -2.11
N CYS A 146 7.57 -21.03 -1.14
CA CYS A 146 8.54 -22.10 -1.43
C CYS A 146 7.82 -23.34 -1.97
N PRO A 147 8.35 -24.00 -3.02
CA PRO A 147 7.77 -25.24 -3.54
C PRO A 147 7.81 -26.35 -2.49
N PRO A 148 7.03 -27.43 -2.65
CA PRO A 148 7.09 -28.58 -1.74
C PRO A 148 8.51 -29.15 -1.62
N CYS A 149 8.82 -29.68 -0.44
CA CYS A 149 10.17 -30.17 -0.12
C CYS A 149 10.64 -31.26 -1.11
N PRO A 150 11.77 -31.07 -1.82
CA PRO A 150 12.29 -32.04 -2.77
C PRO A 150 13.13 -33.16 -2.11
N LYS A 151 13.45 -33.06 -0.81
CA LYS A 151 14.27 -34.06 -0.12
C LYS A 151 13.58 -35.42 -0.11
N MET A 152 14.36 -36.46 -0.35
CA MET A 152 13.92 -37.85 -0.25
C MET A 152 14.07 -38.32 1.19
N VAL A 153 13.03 -38.98 1.69
CA VAL A 153 12.98 -39.65 3.00
C VAL A 153 12.51 -41.08 2.80
N ILE A 154 12.95 -41.99 3.66
CA ILE A 154 12.54 -43.39 3.62
C ILE A 154 11.21 -43.51 4.37
N ILE A 155 10.15 -43.92 3.66
CA ILE A 155 8.79 -44.01 4.20
C ILE A 155 8.29 -45.44 4.09
N THR A 156 7.64 -45.90 5.16
CA THR A 156 6.91 -47.17 5.19
C THR A 156 5.47 -46.97 4.75
N CYS A 157 4.90 -47.99 4.09
CA CYS A 157 3.49 -47.98 3.72
C CYS A 157 2.60 -47.97 4.97
N TYR A 158 1.38 -47.42 4.89
CA TYR A 158 0.39 -47.55 5.97
C TYR A 158 0.14 -48.99 6.46
N CYS A 159 0.30 -50.00 5.59
CA CYS A 159 0.16 -51.40 5.98
C CYS A 159 1.41 -51.99 6.65
N GLN A 160 2.56 -51.29 6.64
CA GLN A 160 3.89 -51.72 7.11
C GLN A 160 4.45 -53.00 6.46
N LYS A 161 3.69 -53.68 5.59
CA LYS A 161 4.10 -54.92 4.90
C LYS A 161 4.99 -54.66 3.69
N ALA A 162 4.84 -53.50 3.04
CA ALA A 162 5.64 -53.17 1.85
C ALA A 162 7.01 -52.63 2.26
N LYS A 163 8.05 -52.98 1.48
CA LYS A 163 9.43 -52.52 1.71
C LYS A 163 9.48 -50.98 1.77
N PRO A 164 10.22 -50.38 2.71
CA PRO A 164 10.38 -48.93 2.77
C PRO A 164 10.97 -48.41 1.46
N LEU A 165 10.35 -47.40 0.86
CA LEU A 165 10.81 -46.80 -0.39
C LEU A 165 11.23 -45.35 -0.18
N PRO A 166 12.29 -44.88 -0.87
CA PRO A 166 12.67 -43.47 -0.85
C PRO A 166 11.60 -42.67 -1.60
N ARG A 167 10.95 -41.73 -0.91
CA ARG A 167 9.93 -40.84 -1.48
C ARG A 167 10.17 -39.39 -1.06
N ARG A 168 9.62 -38.45 -1.82
CA ARG A 168 9.74 -37.02 -1.51
C ARG A 168 9.03 -36.72 -0.19
N CYS A 169 9.66 -35.92 0.65
CA CYS A 169 9.15 -35.55 1.97
C CYS A 169 7.78 -34.88 1.93
N SER A 170 7.48 -34.12 0.87
CA SER A 170 6.14 -33.56 0.64
C SER A 170 5.04 -34.62 0.47
N MET A 171 5.41 -35.83 0.07
CA MET A 171 4.54 -36.97 -0.13
C MET A 171 4.92 -38.09 0.85
N LYS A 172 4.96 -37.72 2.15
CA LYS A 172 5.23 -38.66 3.24
C LYS A 172 4.17 -39.75 3.41
N GLU A 173 2.99 -39.51 2.87
CA GLU A 173 1.84 -40.39 2.93
C GLU A 173 1.89 -41.36 1.74
N TRP A 174 1.95 -42.66 2.04
CA TRP A 174 2.06 -43.69 1.00
C TRP A 174 1.26 -44.96 1.33
N SER A 175 0.47 -45.40 0.35
CA SER A 175 -0.14 -46.72 0.27
C SER A 175 0.43 -47.54 -0.89
N CYS A 176 0.63 -48.84 -0.67
CA CYS A 176 1.14 -49.79 -1.66
C CYS A 176 0.08 -50.22 -2.69
N GLN A 177 -1.16 -49.71 -2.58
CA GLN A 177 -2.32 -50.07 -3.42
C GLN A 177 -2.73 -51.56 -3.42
N LEU A 178 -1.96 -52.42 -2.76
CA LEU A 178 -2.35 -53.79 -2.48
C LEU A 178 -3.55 -53.81 -1.54
N PRO A 179 -4.43 -54.83 -1.63
CA PRO A 179 -5.55 -54.99 -0.72
C PRO A 179 -5.03 -55.05 0.72
N CYS A 180 -5.67 -54.28 1.61
CA CYS A 180 -5.23 -54.13 3.00
C CYS A 180 -5.09 -55.48 3.72
N GLY A 181 -6.06 -56.37 3.51
CA GLY A 181 -6.03 -57.74 4.04
C GLY A 181 -6.09 -57.84 5.57
N ARG A 182 -6.30 -56.72 6.28
CA ARG A 182 -6.60 -56.72 7.73
C ARG A 182 -7.99 -57.29 7.95
N LYS A 183 -8.18 -58.08 9.02
CA LYS A 183 -9.49 -58.57 9.43
C LYS A 183 -10.37 -57.37 9.81
N LEU A 184 -11.53 -57.26 9.19
CA LEU A 184 -12.52 -56.24 9.52
C LEU A 184 -13.07 -56.49 10.94
N PRO A 185 -13.71 -55.48 11.57
CA PRO A 185 -14.29 -55.61 12.92
C PRO A 185 -15.23 -56.81 13.11
N CYS A 186 -15.79 -57.33 12.02
CA CYS A 186 -16.62 -58.54 11.99
C CYS A 186 -15.88 -59.87 12.25
N GLY A 187 -14.54 -59.88 12.25
CA GLY A 187 -13.71 -61.09 12.49
C GLY A 187 -13.71 -62.15 11.38
N GLN A 188 -14.69 -62.15 10.48
CA GLN A 188 -14.88 -63.14 9.42
C GLN A 188 -14.44 -62.68 8.02
N HIS A 189 -14.46 -61.37 7.74
CA HIS A 189 -14.13 -60.81 6.43
C HIS A 189 -12.84 -60.00 6.46
N ASN A 190 -12.06 -60.09 5.38
CA ASN A 190 -10.84 -59.32 5.18
C ASN A 190 -11.15 -58.04 4.40
N CYS A 191 -10.45 -56.95 4.74
CA CYS A 191 -10.56 -55.68 4.04
C CYS A 191 -10.08 -55.82 2.59
N GLY A 192 -11.01 -55.72 1.64
CA GLY A 192 -10.74 -55.73 0.19
C GLY A 192 -10.35 -54.36 -0.37
N ASN A 193 -10.44 -53.30 0.42
CA ASN A 193 -10.05 -51.96 -0.02
C ASN A 193 -8.53 -51.89 -0.22
N PRO A 194 -8.05 -51.06 -1.18
CA PRO A 194 -6.63 -50.77 -1.30
C PRO A 194 -6.11 -50.21 0.02
N CYS A 195 -4.82 -50.41 0.28
CA CYS A 195 -4.17 -49.92 1.49
C CYS A 195 -4.52 -48.43 1.72
N HIS A 196 -5.08 -48.14 2.90
CA HIS A 196 -5.62 -46.83 3.26
C HIS A 196 -5.04 -46.36 4.59
N PRO A 197 -5.05 -45.04 4.87
CA PRO A 197 -4.72 -44.51 6.19
C PRO A 197 -5.80 -44.91 7.21
N GLY A 198 -5.41 -45.14 8.47
CA GLY A 198 -6.32 -45.41 9.59
C GLY A 198 -6.92 -46.82 9.66
N ASP A 199 -7.96 -46.96 10.47
CA ASP A 199 -8.70 -48.22 10.69
C ASP A 199 -9.62 -48.58 9.52
N CYS A 200 -9.86 -49.87 9.31
CA CYS A 200 -10.69 -50.34 8.20
C CYS A 200 -12.16 -49.99 8.41
N GLN A 201 -12.84 -49.58 7.33
CA GLN A 201 -14.27 -49.33 7.34
C GLN A 201 -15.07 -50.58 7.79
N PRO A 202 -16.24 -50.41 8.43
CA PRO A 202 -17.12 -51.52 8.80
C PRO A 202 -17.47 -52.39 7.59
N CYS A 203 -17.66 -53.70 7.81
CA CYS A 203 -17.98 -54.62 6.72
C CYS A 203 -19.34 -54.27 6.07
N PRO A 204 -19.39 -53.96 4.76
CA PRO A 204 -20.64 -53.63 4.08
C PRO A 204 -21.49 -54.87 3.74
N ARG A 205 -20.95 -56.08 3.92
CA ARG A 205 -21.66 -57.32 3.63
C ARG A 205 -22.72 -57.58 4.69
N VAL A 206 -23.86 -58.09 4.25
CA VAL A 206 -24.86 -58.67 5.13
C VAL A 206 -24.55 -60.15 5.33
N SER A 207 -24.77 -60.64 6.54
CA SER A 207 -24.69 -62.06 6.87
C SER A 207 -25.94 -62.46 7.66
N LYS A 208 -26.43 -63.68 7.46
CA LYS A 208 -27.50 -64.25 8.29
C LYS A 208 -26.93 -64.45 9.70
N GLN A 209 -27.38 -63.63 10.64
CA GLN A 209 -26.96 -63.69 12.03
C GLN A 209 -28.11 -64.21 12.87
N SER A 210 -27.85 -65.27 13.64
CA SER A 210 -28.79 -65.74 14.65
C SER A 210 -28.77 -64.78 15.83
N CYS A 211 -29.95 -64.48 16.35
CA CYS A 211 -30.14 -63.81 17.63
C CYS A 211 -29.30 -64.51 18.71
N VAL A 212 -28.79 -63.75 19.69
CA VAL A 212 -28.14 -64.32 20.88
C VAL A 212 -29.06 -65.32 21.61
N CYS A 213 -30.38 -65.17 21.49
CA CYS A 213 -31.39 -66.09 21.98
C CYS A 213 -31.63 -67.35 21.14
N GLY A 214 -31.13 -67.41 19.90
CA GLY A 214 -31.37 -68.51 18.94
C GLY A 214 -32.76 -68.54 18.29
N LYS A 215 -33.73 -67.72 18.73
CA LYS A 215 -35.13 -67.78 18.24
C LYS A 215 -35.33 -67.18 16.85
N GLN A 216 -34.60 -66.13 16.51
CA GLN A 216 -34.73 -65.44 15.23
C GLN A 216 -33.41 -65.41 14.48
N VAL A 217 -33.50 -65.46 13.15
CA VAL A 217 -32.38 -65.28 12.23
C VAL A 217 -32.72 -64.12 11.30
N ALA A 218 -31.88 -63.09 11.29
CA ALA A 218 -32.08 -61.92 10.45
C ALA A 218 -30.82 -61.63 9.62
N GLU A 219 -31.03 -61.11 8.41
CA GLU A 219 -29.94 -60.62 7.56
C GLU A 219 -29.52 -59.23 8.04
N ARG A 220 -28.31 -59.13 8.59
CA ARG A 220 -27.79 -57.88 9.18
C ARG A 220 -26.37 -57.62 8.72
N GLN A 221 -25.94 -56.38 8.85
CA GLN A 221 -24.57 -55.97 8.52
C GLN A 221 -23.58 -56.74 9.38
N CYS A 222 -22.64 -57.40 8.71
CA CYS A 222 -21.62 -58.24 9.35
C CYS A 222 -20.75 -57.46 10.36
N ALA A 223 -20.69 -56.13 10.24
CA ALA A 223 -20.00 -55.23 11.17
C ALA A 223 -20.42 -55.38 12.64
N SER A 224 -21.65 -55.84 12.93
CA SER A 224 -22.14 -56.08 14.29
C SER A 224 -22.42 -57.57 14.50
N PRO A 225 -21.43 -58.38 14.94
CA PRO A 225 -21.61 -59.83 15.13
C PRO A 225 -22.55 -60.21 16.28
N LEU A 226 -22.82 -59.28 17.20
CA LEU A 226 -23.77 -59.49 18.30
C LEU A 226 -25.10 -58.83 17.95
N TRP A 227 -26.18 -59.62 17.92
CA TRP A 227 -27.53 -59.14 17.69
C TRP A 227 -28.51 -59.73 18.69
N GLN A 228 -29.28 -58.86 19.32
CA GLN A 228 -30.39 -59.19 20.22
C GLN A 228 -31.67 -58.88 19.46
N CYS A 229 -32.60 -59.84 19.35
CA CYS A 229 -33.91 -59.54 18.80
C CYS A 229 -34.73 -58.72 19.81
N ASP A 230 -35.69 -57.95 19.32
CA ASP A 230 -36.59 -57.15 20.17
C ASP A 230 -37.68 -58.01 20.84
N GLU A 231 -37.62 -59.34 20.72
CA GLU A 231 -38.53 -60.23 21.43
C GLU A 231 -38.15 -60.36 22.90
N ILE A 232 -39.18 -60.31 23.72
CA ILE A 232 -39.12 -60.60 25.14
C ILE A 232 -38.71 -62.07 25.33
N CYS A 233 -37.74 -62.33 26.21
CA CYS A 233 -37.19 -63.66 26.44
C CYS A 233 -38.28 -64.70 26.80
N GLY A 234 -39.24 -64.31 27.64
CA GLY A 234 -40.48 -65.06 27.93
C GLY A 234 -40.29 -66.33 28.75
N ARG A 235 -39.05 -66.69 29.11
CA ARG A 235 -38.78 -67.84 29.98
C ARG A 235 -39.25 -67.57 31.41
N THR A 236 -39.88 -68.55 32.04
CA THR A 236 -40.28 -68.47 33.45
C THR A 236 -39.03 -68.28 34.33
N LEU A 237 -39.03 -67.22 35.13
CA LEU A 237 -37.99 -66.92 36.12
C LEU A 237 -38.04 -67.97 37.24
N SER A 238 -36.99 -68.06 38.06
CA SER A 238 -36.89 -69.03 39.15
C SER A 238 -38.03 -68.99 40.18
N CYS A 239 -38.83 -67.92 40.20
CA CYS A 239 -40.01 -67.78 41.06
C CYS A 239 -41.28 -68.49 40.56
N GLY A 240 -41.29 -69.10 39.38
CA GLY A 240 -42.42 -69.88 38.84
C GLY A 240 -43.63 -69.07 38.33
N TYR A 241 -43.85 -67.85 38.84
CA TYR A 241 -45.03 -67.01 38.52
C TYR A 241 -44.74 -65.87 37.53
N HIS A 242 -43.48 -65.53 37.27
CA HIS A 242 -43.12 -64.41 36.40
C HIS A 242 -42.28 -64.86 35.22
N VAL A 243 -42.55 -64.30 34.05
CA VAL A 243 -41.74 -64.49 32.85
C VAL A 243 -40.67 -63.41 32.73
N CYS A 244 -39.56 -63.73 32.10
CA CYS A 244 -38.48 -62.79 31.86
C CYS A 244 -38.93 -61.72 30.84
N GLU A 245 -39.16 -60.49 31.33
CA GLU A 245 -39.53 -59.30 30.55
C GLU A 245 -38.33 -58.64 29.84
N GLN A 246 -37.11 -59.15 30.04
CA GLN A 246 -35.93 -58.61 29.35
C GLN A 246 -36.00 -58.95 27.86
N ILE A 247 -35.66 -57.95 27.04
CA ILE A 247 -35.35 -58.14 25.63
C ILE A 247 -34.23 -59.18 25.55
N CYS A 248 -34.26 -60.06 24.55
CA CYS A 248 -33.30 -61.14 24.34
C CYS A 248 -31.89 -60.83 24.91
N HIS A 249 -31.47 -61.60 25.91
CA HIS A 249 -30.16 -61.46 26.55
C HIS A 249 -29.37 -62.78 26.48
N ARG A 250 -28.04 -62.69 26.68
CA ARG A 250 -27.15 -63.85 26.79
C ARG A 250 -27.14 -64.35 28.24
N GLY A 251 -27.32 -65.65 28.47
CA GLY A 251 -27.24 -66.27 29.82
C GLY A 251 -28.58 -66.72 30.41
N SER A 252 -28.56 -67.30 31.61
CA SER A 252 -29.75 -67.69 32.38
C SER A 252 -30.54 -66.45 32.80
N CYS A 253 -31.87 -66.51 32.73
CA CYS A 253 -32.72 -65.45 33.28
C CYS A 253 -32.46 -65.39 34.80
N GLY A 254 -32.00 -64.23 35.29
CA GLY A 254 -31.62 -64.05 36.69
C GLY A 254 -32.78 -64.26 37.66
N GLU A 255 -32.52 -64.07 38.96
CA GLU A 255 -33.59 -64.08 39.97
C GLU A 255 -34.68 -63.08 39.61
N CYS A 256 -35.92 -63.42 39.96
CA CYS A 256 -37.04 -62.56 39.65
C CYS A 256 -36.84 -61.17 40.27
N PRO A 257 -36.85 -60.07 39.48
CA PRO A 257 -36.64 -58.72 40.01
C PRO A 257 -37.76 -58.27 40.96
N ARG A 258 -38.88 -59.01 40.99
CA ARG A 258 -39.97 -58.84 41.96
C ARG A 258 -39.81 -59.71 43.21
N SER A 259 -38.79 -60.55 43.29
CA SER A 259 -38.51 -61.42 44.45
C SER A 259 -37.43 -60.80 45.33
N GLY A 260 -37.56 -60.95 46.65
CA GLY A 260 -36.62 -60.39 47.63
C GLY A 260 -37.11 -59.09 48.30
N ARG A 261 -36.17 -58.35 48.91
CA ARG A 261 -36.47 -57.13 49.67
C ARG A 261 -36.67 -55.95 48.73
N ARG A 262 -37.93 -55.61 48.44
CA ARG A 262 -38.31 -54.53 47.53
C ARG A 262 -38.58 -53.24 48.29
N SER A 263 -38.07 -52.12 47.78
CA SER A 263 -38.30 -50.80 48.38
C SER A 263 -39.53 -50.11 47.80
N CYS A 264 -40.11 -49.14 48.53
CA CYS A 264 -41.09 -48.22 47.95
C CYS A 264 -40.55 -47.59 46.65
N PRO A 265 -41.42 -47.08 45.76
CA PRO A 265 -40.99 -46.31 44.60
C PRO A 265 -39.99 -45.19 44.94
N CYS A 266 -40.06 -44.63 46.15
CA CYS A 266 -39.12 -43.63 46.68
C CYS A 266 -37.77 -44.16 47.21
N GLY A 267 -37.59 -45.46 47.42
CA GLY A 267 -36.39 -46.08 48.02
C GLY A 267 -36.28 -45.99 49.55
N LYS A 268 -37.14 -45.24 50.25
CA LYS A 268 -37.04 -44.97 51.70
C LYS A 268 -37.44 -46.15 52.60
N SER A 269 -38.54 -46.85 52.30
CA SER A 269 -38.98 -48.03 53.07
C SER A 269 -38.73 -49.32 52.30
N LYS A 270 -38.40 -50.41 53.01
CA LYS A 270 -38.08 -51.73 52.45
C LYS A 270 -39.07 -52.78 52.95
N PHE A 271 -39.71 -53.52 52.06
CA PHE A 271 -40.68 -54.57 52.35
C PHE A 271 -40.19 -55.91 51.80
N SER A 272 -40.48 -57.01 52.50
CA SER A 272 -40.23 -58.37 52.03
C SER A 272 -41.57 -59.04 51.71
N LEU A 273 -42.10 -58.77 50.52
CA LEU A 273 -43.39 -59.31 50.06
C LEU A 273 -43.18 -60.37 48.96
N PRO A 274 -44.05 -61.39 48.87
CA PRO A 274 -44.05 -62.37 47.77
C PRO A 274 -44.14 -61.68 46.41
N CYS A 275 -43.48 -62.22 45.39
CA CYS A 275 -43.35 -61.56 44.08
C CYS A 275 -44.68 -61.25 43.38
N THR A 276 -45.79 -61.87 43.81
CA THR A 276 -47.16 -61.70 43.32
C THR A 276 -47.86 -60.44 43.86
N GLU A 277 -47.35 -59.84 44.94
CA GLU A 277 -47.93 -58.65 45.55
C GLU A 277 -47.12 -57.40 45.22
N ASP A 278 -47.80 -56.30 44.97
CA ASP A 278 -47.20 -55.00 44.68
C ASP A 278 -46.75 -54.29 45.97
N VAL A 279 -45.60 -53.62 45.92
CA VAL A 279 -45.11 -52.84 47.08
C VAL A 279 -45.96 -51.58 47.27
N PRO A 280 -46.51 -51.32 48.48
CA PRO A 280 -47.27 -50.11 48.75
C PRO A 280 -46.39 -48.85 48.70
N THR A 281 -47.00 -47.71 48.37
CA THR A 281 -46.34 -46.40 48.51
C THR A 281 -46.17 -46.08 50.00
N CYS A 282 -44.99 -45.61 50.42
CA CYS A 282 -44.70 -45.41 51.84
C CYS A 282 -45.44 -44.23 52.50
N GLY A 283 -46.20 -43.44 51.72
CA GLY A 283 -46.91 -42.26 52.20
C GLY A 283 -46.05 -40.99 52.33
N ASP A 284 -44.72 -41.11 52.38
CA ASP A 284 -43.78 -39.99 52.52
C ASP A 284 -43.46 -39.26 51.20
N SER A 285 -42.78 -38.11 51.28
CA SER A 285 -42.29 -37.37 50.10
C SER A 285 -41.32 -38.20 49.26
N CYS A 286 -41.42 -38.09 47.93
CA CYS A 286 -40.63 -38.89 46.98
C CYS A 286 -39.13 -38.56 47.01
N ASP A 287 -38.76 -37.28 47.19
CA ASP A 287 -37.40 -36.72 47.32
C ASP A 287 -36.36 -37.09 46.24
N LYS A 288 -36.78 -37.77 45.16
CA LYS A 288 -35.95 -38.05 43.98
C LYS A 288 -35.59 -36.76 43.27
N VAL A 289 -34.35 -36.69 42.77
CA VAL A 289 -33.86 -35.56 41.97
C VAL A 289 -34.56 -35.57 40.62
N LEU A 290 -35.13 -34.42 40.23
CA LEU A 290 -35.80 -34.20 38.95
C LEU A 290 -34.76 -34.00 37.83
N GLU A 291 -35.19 -34.05 36.56
CA GLU A 291 -34.31 -33.85 35.38
C GLU A 291 -33.53 -32.53 35.39
N CYS A 292 -33.97 -31.53 36.16
CA CYS A 292 -33.25 -30.27 36.34
C CYS A 292 -32.02 -30.37 37.27
N GLU A 293 -31.72 -31.56 37.80
CA GLU A 293 -30.59 -31.93 38.68
C GLU A 293 -30.45 -31.15 40.00
N ILE A 294 -31.22 -30.07 40.17
CA ILE A 294 -31.14 -29.13 41.30
C ILE A 294 -32.31 -29.34 42.28
N HIS A 295 -33.49 -29.76 41.81
CA HIS A 295 -34.70 -29.87 42.63
C HIS A 295 -35.15 -31.31 42.89
N ARG A 296 -35.73 -31.54 44.07
CA ARG A 296 -36.28 -32.82 44.49
C ARG A 296 -37.81 -32.85 44.35
N CYS A 297 -38.36 -34.01 44.06
CA CYS A 297 -39.80 -34.21 43.92
C CYS A 297 -40.52 -34.06 45.28
N SER A 298 -41.43 -33.09 45.36
CA SER A 298 -42.22 -32.78 46.57
C SER A 298 -43.55 -33.55 46.66
N GLN A 299 -43.90 -34.36 45.66
CA GLN A 299 -45.11 -35.18 45.72
C GLN A 299 -44.91 -36.35 46.70
N ARG A 300 -46.02 -36.82 47.29
CA ARG A 300 -46.04 -38.09 48.04
C ARG A 300 -45.56 -39.22 47.13
N CYS A 301 -45.00 -40.27 47.71
CA CYS A 301 -44.49 -41.43 47.00
C CYS A 301 -45.53 -41.90 45.97
N HIS A 302 -45.20 -41.74 44.69
CA HIS A 302 -46.09 -42.01 43.56
C HIS A 302 -45.47 -43.09 42.67
N ARG A 303 -46.30 -43.75 41.88
CA ARG A 303 -45.86 -44.74 40.89
C ARG A 303 -45.73 -44.04 39.52
N GLY A 304 -44.53 -44.01 38.94
CA GLY A 304 -44.23 -43.35 37.66
C GLY A 304 -43.02 -42.42 37.72
N ALA A 305 -42.59 -41.88 36.57
CA ALA A 305 -41.54 -40.85 36.52
C ALA A 305 -42.00 -39.57 37.24
N CYS A 306 -41.10 -38.91 37.96
CA CYS A 306 -41.42 -37.66 38.65
C CYS A 306 -41.79 -36.57 37.63
N GLU A 307 -42.84 -35.81 37.91
CA GLU A 307 -43.30 -34.73 37.02
C GLU A 307 -42.24 -33.64 36.81
N ILE A 308 -42.36 -32.92 35.69
CA ILE A 308 -41.54 -31.73 35.39
C ILE A 308 -41.45 -30.78 36.58
N CYS A 309 -40.27 -30.21 36.79
CA CYS A 309 -40.04 -29.27 37.89
C CYS A 309 -40.93 -28.02 37.72
N ARG A 310 -41.96 -27.93 38.59
CA ARG A 310 -42.88 -26.78 38.70
C ARG A 310 -42.34 -25.65 39.57
N GLN A 311 -41.14 -25.80 40.14
CA GLN A 311 -40.53 -24.76 40.94
C GLN A 311 -40.12 -23.59 40.05
N GLU A 312 -40.43 -22.39 40.52
CA GLU A 312 -40.00 -21.15 39.89
C GLU A 312 -38.55 -20.89 40.28
N VAL A 313 -37.69 -20.80 39.27
CA VAL A 313 -36.29 -20.46 39.45
C VAL A 313 -36.02 -19.12 38.79
N GLU A 314 -35.16 -18.33 39.42
CA GLU A 314 -34.61 -17.16 38.75
C GLU A 314 -33.65 -17.62 37.66
N LYS A 315 -34.04 -17.45 36.40
CA LYS A 315 -33.17 -17.70 35.25
C LYS A 315 -32.68 -16.41 34.67
N GLN A 316 -31.38 -16.38 34.37
CA GLN A 316 -30.82 -15.35 33.53
C GLN A 316 -31.15 -15.66 32.06
N CYS A 317 -31.57 -14.64 31.32
CA CYS A 317 -31.80 -14.74 29.88
C CYS A 317 -30.51 -15.20 29.20
N ARG A 318 -30.62 -15.93 28.07
CA ARG A 318 -29.46 -16.34 27.25
C ARG A 318 -28.52 -15.18 26.86
N CYS A 319 -29.00 -13.94 26.85
CA CYS A 319 -28.18 -12.75 26.58
C CYS A 319 -27.52 -12.12 27.82
N GLY A 320 -27.81 -12.63 29.03
CA GLY A 320 -27.27 -12.15 30.31
C GLY A 320 -27.96 -10.91 30.91
N LYS A 321 -28.82 -10.22 30.14
CA LYS A 321 -29.28 -8.87 30.50
C LYS A 321 -30.50 -8.78 31.42
N HIS A 322 -31.34 -9.81 31.43
CA HIS A 322 -32.56 -9.82 32.23
C HIS A 322 -32.61 -11.11 33.02
N THR A 323 -33.01 -11.04 34.27
CA THR A 323 -33.42 -12.19 35.08
C THR A 323 -34.95 -12.16 35.21
N LYS A 324 -35.57 -13.34 35.24
CA LYS A 324 -37.01 -13.47 35.50
C LYS A 324 -37.24 -14.79 36.23
N GLN A 325 -38.16 -14.77 37.20
CA GLN A 325 -38.66 -16.00 37.80
C GLN A 325 -39.53 -16.73 36.79
N MET A 326 -39.17 -17.99 36.52
CA MET A 326 -39.90 -18.82 35.57
C MET A 326 -39.72 -20.30 35.88
N PRO A 327 -40.65 -21.15 35.42
CA PRO A 327 -40.58 -22.59 35.65
C PRO A 327 -39.26 -23.19 35.17
N CYS A 328 -38.66 -24.04 36.00
CA CYS A 328 -37.34 -24.61 35.76
C CYS A 328 -37.18 -25.35 34.42
N HIS A 329 -38.26 -25.91 33.85
CA HIS A 329 -38.21 -26.60 32.55
C HIS A 329 -38.10 -25.66 31.33
N LYS A 330 -38.48 -24.38 31.41
CA LYS A 330 -38.51 -23.48 30.23
C LYS A 330 -37.18 -22.71 30.05
N PRO A 331 -36.65 -22.59 28.82
CA PRO A 331 -35.52 -21.71 28.53
C PRO A 331 -35.96 -20.23 28.46
N TYR A 332 -35.16 -19.30 29.00
CA TYR A 332 -35.47 -17.87 28.95
C TYR A 332 -34.84 -17.18 27.74
N LEU A 333 -35.68 -16.70 26.82
CA LEU A 333 -35.29 -15.84 25.70
C LEU A 333 -36.02 -14.51 25.81
N CYS A 334 -35.28 -13.39 25.83
CA CYS A 334 -35.89 -12.05 25.84
C CYS A 334 -36.12 -11.51 24.43
N ASP A 335 -37.10 -10.62 24.28
CA ASP A 335 -37.34 -9.89 23.03
C ASP A 335 -36.38 -8.71 22.80
N THR A 336 -35.46 -8.48 23.73
CA THR A 336 -34.48 -7.39 23.66
C THR A 336 -33.59 -7.57 22.43
N LYS A 337 -33.69 -6.62 21.49
CA LYS A 337 -32.82 -6.55 20.31
C LYS A 337 -31.39 -6.24 20.75
N CYS A 338 -30.42 -6.88 20.14
CA CYS A 338 -29.02 -6.63 20.47
C CYS A 338 -28.56 -5.27 19.91
N THR A 339 -28.17 -4.34 20.77
CA THR A 339 -27.60 -3.05 20.34
C THR A 339 -26.08 -3.10 20.13
N LYS A 340 -25.44 -4.27 20.38
CA LYS A 340 -24.00 -4.42 20.16
C LYS A 340 -23.69 -4.22 18.68
N ILE A 341 -22.66 -3.43 18.43
CA ILE A 341 -22.13 -3.21 17.09
C ILE A 341 -21.45 -4.51 16.67
N ARG A 342 -21.79 -5.03 15.47
CA ARG A 342 -21.14 -6.21 14.88
C ARG A 342 -19.66 -5.93 14.63
N ASP A 343 -18.90 -6.96 14.29
CA ASP A 343 -17.48 -6.82 13.94
C ASP A 343 -17.20 -5.76 12.88
N CYS A 344 -18.15 -5.39 12.03
CA CYS A 344 -17.95 -4.32 11.06
C CYS A 344 -17.88 -2.89 11.66
N GLN A 345 -18.09 -2.72 12.98
CA GLN A 345 -18.10 -1.45 13.71
C GLN A 345 -19.10 -0.38 13.20
N LYS A 346 -19.93 -0.70 12.21
CA LYS A 346 -20.94 0.21 11.63
C LYS A 346 -22.37 -0.28 11.80
N HIS A 347 -22.60 -1.60 11.83
CA HIS A 347 -23.95 -2.16 11.85
C HIS A 347 -24.27 -2.79 13.20
N GLN A 348 -25.43 -2.45 13.75
CA GLN A 348 -25.95 -3.00 15.00
C GLN A 348 -26.57 -4.38 14.78
N CYS A 349 -26.43 -5.26 15.77
CA CYS A 349 -26.99 -6.61 15.72
C CYS A 349 -28.52 -6.63 15.96
N LYS A 350 -29.36 -6.40 14.95
CA LYS A 350 -30.83 -6.36 15.12
C LYS A 350 -31.52 -7.69 15.53
N ARG A 351 -30.80 -8.73 15.95
CA ARG A 351 -31.37 -10.03 16.39
C ARG A 351 -31.90 -9.94 17.83
N LYS A 352 -33.02 -10.59 18.08
CA LYS A 352 -33.59 -10.81 19.43
C LYS A 352 -32.76 -11.85 20.19
N CYS A 353 -32.48 -11.61 21.47
CA CYS A 353 -31.74 -12.52 22.35
C CYS A 353 -30.40 -13.07 21.79
N CYS A 354 -29.43 -12.18 21.56
CA CYS A 354 -28.11 -12.57 21.05
C CYS A 354 -27.14 -13.01 22.17
N PRO A 355 -26.46 -14.17 22.11
CA PRO A 355 -25.54 -14.67 23.15
C PRO A 355 -24.15 -13.98 23.14
N GLY A 356 -24.06 -12.75 22.61
CA GLY A 356 -22.81 -11.99 22.54
C GLY A 356 -21.89 -12.31 21.35
N ASN A 357 -21.88 -13.54 20.82
CA ASN A 357 -21.12 -13.88 19.61
C ASN A 357 -21.96 -13.61 18.35
N CYS A 358 -21.84 -12.41 17.80
CA CYS A 358 -22.62 -11.98 16.62
C CYS A 358 -21.93 -12.43 15.33
N PRO A 359 -22.58 -13.19 14.42
CA PRO A 359 -21.98 -13.58 13.15
C PRO A 359 -21.66 -12.37 12.25
N SER A 360 -20.72 -12.57 11.32
CA SER A 360 -20.23 -11.58 10.35
C SER A 360 -21.34 -10.81 9.64
N CYS A 361 -21.08 -9.57 9.24
CA CYS A 361 -22.12 -8.70 8.70
C CYS A 361 -22.46 -8.99 7.23
N ASP A 362 -23.71 -9.38 6.98
CA ASP A 362 -24.23 -9.72 5.64
C ASP A 362 -24.77 -8.51 4.86
N GLN A 363 -24.66 -7.30 5.42
CA GLN A 363 -25.12 -6.08 4.76
C GLN A 363 -24.12 -5.64 3.69
N VAL A 364 -24.60 -5.04 2.61
CA VAL A 364 -23.73 -4.42 1.59
C VAL A 364 -22.97 -3.21 2.16
N CYS A 365 -21.72 -3.01 1.73
CA CYS A 365 -20.86 -1.94 2.26
C CYS A 365 -21.37 -0.54 1.89
N GLY A 366 -21.84 -0.34 0.65
CA GLY A 366 -22.52 0.88 0.20
C GLY A 366 -21.68 2.17 0.16
N ARG A 367 -20.43 2.15 0.65
CA ARG A 367 -19.51 3.30 0.62
C ARG A 367 -19.17 3.68 -0.82
N THR A 368 -19.14 4.98 -1.07
CA THR A 368 -18.68 5.52 -2.36
C THR A 368 -17.23 5.11 -2.61
N LEU A 369 -16.99 4.46 -3.74
CA LEU A 369 -15.65 4.01 -4.15
C LEU A 369 -14.77 5.21 -4.51
N GLY A 370 -13.45 4.99 -4.60
CA GLY A 370 -12.49 6.03 -4.98
C GLY A 370 -12.76 6.69 -6.34
N CYS A 371 -13.54 6.04 -7.22
CA CYS A 371 -13.99 6.60 -8.49
C CYS A 371 -15.13 7.63 -8.37
N ARG A 372 -15.71 7.82 -7.17
CA ARG A 372 -16.84 8.72 -6.85
C ARG A 372 -18.16 8.49 -7.60
N ASN A 373 -18.15 7.68 -8.66
CA ASN A 373 -19.32 7.37 -9.47
C ASN A 373 -20.05 6.09 -9.03
N HIS A 374 -19.36 5.18 -8.34
CA HIS A 374 -19.93 3.87 -7.95
C HIS A 374 -19.88 3.65 -6.44
N LYS A 375 -20.86 2.89 -5.92
CA LYS A 375 -20.93 2.43 -4.53
C LYS A 375 -20.39 1.01 -4.41
N CYS A 376 -19.76 0.67 -3.29
CA CYS A 376 -19.17 -0.64 -3.07
C CYS A 376 -20.25 -1.75 -3.02
N PRO A 377 -20.25 -2.73 -3.95
CA PRO A 377 -21.24 -3.81 -3.99
C PRO A 377 -20.91 -4.97 -3.03
N SER A 378 -19.71 -5.00 -2.46
CA SER A 378 -19.27 -6.09 -1.59
C SER A 378 -20.02 -6.12 -0.25
N VAL A 379 -20.14 -7.31 0.35
CA VAL A 379 -20.53 -7.48 1.76
C VAL A 379 -19.65 -6.63 2.67
N CYS A 380 -20.21 -6.20 3.80
CA CYS A 380 -19.57 -5.28 4.71
C CYS A 380 -18.20 -5.83 5.14
N HIS A 381 -17.15 -5.12 4.77
CA HIS A 381 -15.78 -5.51 5.02
C HIS A 381 -15.09 -4.47 5.92
N ARG A 382 -14.07 -4.91 6.66
CA ARG A 382 -13.19 -4.01 7.42
C ARG A 382 -12.18 -3.34 6.48
N GLY A 383 -11.83 -2.08 6.76
CA GLY A 383 -10.90 -1.27 5.95
C GLY A 383 -11.49 -0.62 4.70
N SER A 384 -10.62 -0.11 3.82
CA SER A 384 -10.97 0.57 2.57
C SER A 384 -11.70 -0.33 1.58
N CYS A 385 -12.58 0.26 0.76
CA CYS A 385 -13.30 -0.46 -0.29
C CYS A 385 -12.34 -0.94 -1.38
N TYR A 386 -12.68 -2.07 -1.99
CA TYR A 386 -11.95 -2.56 -3.15
C TYR A 386 -12.02 -1.52 -4.29
N PRO A 387 -11.01 -1.46 -5.16
CA PRO A 387 -11.07 -0.65 -6.37
C PRO A 387 -12.33 -0.97 -7.18
N CYS A 388 -12.82 0.03 -7.92
CA CYS A 388 -13.99 -0.18 -8.76
C CYS A 388 -13.71 -1.27 -9.81
N PRO A 389 -14.57 -2.31 -9.91
CA PRO A 389 -14.41 -3.37 -10.91
C PRO A 389 -14.72 -2.87 -12.32
N GLU A 390 -15.46 -1.76 -12.45
CA GLU A 390 -15.83 -1.19 -13.73
C GLU A 390 -14.62 -0.55 -14.41
N THR A 391 -14.56 -0.73 -15.73
CA THR A 391 -13.58 -0.08 -16.60
C THR A 391 -14.26 0.95 -17.47
N VAL A 392 -13.59 2.08 -17.69
CA VAL A 392 -14.01 3.14 -18.59
C VAL A 392 -13.07 3.23 -19.79
N ASP A 393 -13.62 3.59 -20.94
CA ASP A 393 -12.90 3.63 -22.21
C ASP A 393 -12.36 5.04 -22.47
N VAL A 394 -11.04 5.20 -22.52
CA VAL A 394 -10.38 6.43 -22.94
C VAL A 394 -10.03 6.34 -24.43
N LYS A 395 -10.68 7.18 -25.25
CA LYS A 395 -10.55 7.16 -26.71
C LYS A 395 -9.48 8.16 -27.21
N CYS A 396 -8.84 7.87 -28.35
CA CYS A 396 -8.04 8.87 -29.08
C CYS A 396 -8.95 10.02 -29.59
N ASN A 397 -8.35 11.15 -29.95
CA ASN A 397 -9.04 12.25 -30.64
C ASN A 397 -9.76 11.78 -31.92
N CYS A 398 -9.24 10.74 -32.56
CA CYS A 398 -9.78 10.11 -33.76
C CYS A 398 -10.90 9.07 -33.54
N GLY A 399 -11.25 8.74 -32.29
CA GLY A 399 -12.19 7.68 -31.92
C GLY A 399 -11.75 6.23 -32.19
N LYS A 400 -10.79 5.97 -33.07
CA LYS A 400 -10.39 4.60 -33.50
C LYS A 400 -9.60 3.78 -32.48
N THR A 401 -8.76 4.42 -31.67
CA THR A 401 -7.95 3.71 -30.65
C THR A 401 -8.58 3.91 -29.29
N VAL A 402 -8.90 2.80 -28.61
CA VAL A 402 -9.55 2.79 -27.30
C VAL A 402 -8.62 2.13 -26.29
N LEU A 403 -8.42 2.78 -25.14
CA LEU A 403 -7.69 2.25 -23.99
C LEU A 403 -8.66 2.03 -22.84
N LYS A 404 -8.79 0.78 -22.40
CA LYS A 404 -9.61 0.44 -21.22
C LYS A 404 -8.82 0.74 -19.94
N VAL A 405 -9.36 1.58 -19.07
CA VAL A 405 -8.74 1.90 -17.78
C VAL A 405 -9.73 1.67 -16.63
N PRO A 406 -9.25 1.34 -15.41
CA PRO A 406 -10.12 1.26 -14.24
C PRO A 406 -10.84 2.59 -14.00
N CYS A 407 -12.13 2.52 -13.67
CA CYS A 407 -12.96 3.68 -13.35
C CYS A 407 -12.33 4.55 -12.25
N GLY A 408 -12.29 5.87 -12.44
CA GLY A 408 -11.66 6.86 -11.58
C GLY A 408 -10.25 7.29 -12.01
N ARG A 409 -9.70 6.70 -13.08
CA ARG A 409 -8.40 7.07 -13.67
C ARG A 409 -8.52 7.75 -15.03
N GLU A 410 -9.72 8.01 -15.53
CA GLU A 410 -9.95 8.63 -16.83
C GLU A 410 -9.37 10.06 -16.93
N ARG A 411 -9.39 10.83 -15.83
CA ARG A 411 -8.86 12.20 -15.80
C ARG A 411 -7.33 12.28 -15.70
N THR A 412 -6.69 11.25 -15.19
CA THR A 412 -5.23 11.22 -14.96
C THR A 412 -4.48 10.41 -16.01
N THR A 413 -5.17 9.53 -16.75
CA THR A 413 -4.53 8.70 -17.77
C THR A 413 -4.44 9.45 -19.10
N LYS A 414 -3.22 9.57 -19.64
CA LYS A 414 -3.00 10.18 -20.96
C LYS A 414 -3.67 9.33 -22.05
N PRO A 415 -4.37 9.94 -23.03
CA PRO A 415 -4.99 9.20 -24.13
C PRO A 415 -3.98 8.33 -24.91
N PRO A 416 -4.41 7.17 -25.46
CA PRO A 416 -3.52 6.30 -26.22
C PRO A 416 -2.98 6.98 -27.48
N ARG A 417 -1.70 6.79 -27.77
CA ARG A 417 -1.08 7.27 -29.03
C ARG A 417 -1.65 6.46 -30.20
N CYS A 418 -2.45 7.12 -31.03
CA CYS A 418 -2.99 6.49 -32.22
C CYS A 418 -2.00 6.59 -33.40
N LYS A 419 -1.85 5.49 -34.14
CA LYS A 419 -0.98 5.42 -35.34
C LYS A 419 -1.71 5.74 -36.65
N GLU A 420 -3.02 5.95 -36.59
CA GLU A 420 -3.83 6.31 -37.74
C GLU A 420 -3.56 7.75 -38.18
N PHE A 421 -3.78 8.02 -39.46
CA PHE A 421 -3.69 9.38 -40.01
C PHE A 421 -4.80 10.27 -39.47
N CYS A 422 -4.48 11.54 -39.24
CA CYS A 422 -5.46 12.54 -38.85
C CYS A 422 -6.53 12.70 -39.95
N ARG A 423 -7.80 12.82 -39.55
CA ARG A 423 -8.96 13.03 -40.44
C ARG A 423 -9.52 14.45 -40.39
N GLN A 424 -8.87 15.36 -39.66
CA GLN A 424 -9.31 16.75 -39.60
C GLN A 424 -9.08 17.43 -40.96
N PRO A 425 -10.06 18.19 -41.47
CA PRO A 425 -9.93 18.91 -42.74
C PRO A 425 -8.84 19.98 -42.65
N PRO A 426 -8.16 20.30 -43.77
CA PRO A 426 -7.22 21.42 -43.81
C PRO A 426 -7.94 22.74 -43.52
N THR A 427 -7.29 23.57 -42.73
CA THR A 427 -7.72 24.91 -42.32
C THR A 427 -7.07 26.02 -43.18
N CYS A 428 -6.15 25.66 -44.07
CA CYS A 428 -5.51 26.55 -45.06
C CYS A 428 -6.18 26.43 -46.44
N HIS A 429 -5.80 27.28 -47.41
CA HIS A 429 -6.33 27.27 -48.78
C HIS A 429 -6.01 26.01 -49.61
N HIS A 430 -5.28 25.03 -49.07
CA HIS A 430 -4.91 23.80 -49.76
C HIS A 430 -5.99 22.71 -49.60
N LEU A 431 -6.42 22.11 -50.71
CA LEU A 431 -7.45 21.05 -50.73
C LEU A 431 -7.04 19.77 -49.96
N SER A 432 -5.73 19.53 -49.79
CA SER A 432 -5.24 18.36 -49.08
C SER A 432 -3.98 18.70 -48.29
N ARG A 433 -3.88 18.17 -47.08
CA ARG A 433 -2.75 18.36 -46.17
C ARG A 433 -1.79 17.18 -46.21
N GLU A 434 -0.55 17.41 -45.81
CA GLU A 434 0.39 16.29 -45.59
C GLU A 434 -0.14 15.35 -44.50
N LYS A 435 -0.05 14.04 -44.79
CA LYS A 435 -0.59 13.00 -43.93
C LYS A 435 0.24 12.88 -42.64
N HIS A 436 -0.29 13.36 -41.52
CA HIS A 436 0.34 13.22 -40.20
C HIS A 436 -0.46 12.28 -39.27
N SER A 437 0.21 11.73 -38.25
CA SER A 437 -0.41 10.83 -37.27
C SER A 437 -1.36 11.58 -36.33
N CYS A 438 -2.37 10.89 -35.82
CA CYS A 438 -3.31 11.43 -34.83
C CYS A 438 -2.57 12.00 -33.60
N HIS A 439 -2.93 13.23 -33.23
CA HIS A 439 -2.40 13.95 -32.06
C HIS A 439 -3.56 14.49 -31.21
N PHE A 440 -3.21 15.08 -30.08
CA PHE A 440 -4.12 15.75 -29.16
C PHE A 440 -3.75 17.24 -29.17
N GLY A 441 -4.67 18.13 -29.57
CA GLY A 441 -4.41 19.56 -29.80
C GLY A 441 -4.54 20.00 -31.27
N PRO A 442 -4.17 21.24 -31.63
CA PRO A 442 -4.24 21.75 -33.01
C PRO A 442 -3.32 21.00 -33.96
N CYS A 443 -3.69 20.92 -35.23
CA CYS A 443 -2.91 20.21 -36.23
C CYS A 443 -1.58 20.93 -36.55
N PRO A 444 -0.48 20.21 -36.86
CA PRO A 444 0.82 20.83 -37.18
C PRO A 444 0.74 21.74 -38.42
N PRO A 445 1.56 22.80 -38.54
CA PRO A 445 1.45 23.77 -39.65
C PRO A 445 1.66 23.14 -41.02
N CYS A 446 1.07 23.75 -42.05
CA CYS A 446 1.19 23.29 -43.44
C CYS A 446 2.55 23.68 -44.03
N HIS A 447 3.31 22.69 -44.53
CA HIS A 447 4.59 22.90 -45.20
C HIS A 447 4.49 22.99 -46.73
N GLN A 448 3.27 22.92 -47.29
CA GLN A 448 3.08 23.04 -48.74
C GLN A 448 3.39 24.45 -49.22
N ILE A 449 3.92 24.55 -50.43
CA ILE A 449 4.21 25.82 -51.09
C ILE A 449 2.88 26.57 -51.31
N CYS A 450 2.83 27.86 -50.99
CA CYS A 450 1.61 28.66 -51.07
C CYS A 450 1.02 28.70 -52.49
N LYS A 451 1.83 28.91 -53.54
CA LYS A 451 1.36 28.96 -54.94
C LYS A 451 0.22 29.96 -55.22
N LYS A 452 -0.10 30.86 -54.29
CA LYS A 452 -1.03 31.97 -54.54
C LYS A 452 -0.39 32.94 -55.53
N VAL A 453 -1.19 33.43 -56.48
CA VAL A 453 -0.74 34.37 -57.51
C VAL A 453 -0.48 35.74 -56.87
N LEU A 454 0.70 36.31 -57.10
CA LEU A 454 1.03 37.65 -56.65
C LEU A 454 0.39 38.68 -57.58
N GLU A 455 -0.62 39.40 -57.08
CA GLU A 455 -1.42 40.42 -57.79
C GLU A 455 -0.59 41.37 -58.68
N LYS A 456 0.63 41.74 -58.25
CA LYS A 456 1.47 42.74 -58.94
C LYS A 456 2.29 42.22 -60.12
N CYS A 457 2.52 40.91 -60.23
CA CYS A 457 3.48 40.38 -61.20
C CYS A 457 3.09 39.03 -61.81
N GLY A 458 1.93 38.47 -61.46
CA GLY A 458 1.44 37.19 -61.99
C GLY A 458 2.24 35.95 -61.56
N HIS A 459 3.35 36.12 -60.83
CA HIS A 459 4.19 35.02 -60.37
C HIS A 459 3.58 34.28 -59.18
N LEU A 460 3.89 32.98 -59.07
CA LEU A 460 3.46 32.11 -57.97
C LEU A 460 4.34 32.30 -56.74
N CYS A 461 3.74 32.44 -55.56
CA CYS A 461 4.48 32.54 -54.30
C CYS A 461 5.28 31.24 -54.01
N PRO A 462 6.63 31.30 -53.90
CA PRO A 462 7.48 30.12 -53.67
C PRO A 462 7.64 29.76 -52.18
N VAL A 463 7.05 30.55 -51.27
CA VAL A 463 7.19 30.37 -49.82
C VAL A 463 6.20 29.32 -49.29
N SER A 464 6.55 28.62 -48.22
CA SER A 464 5.65 27.72 -47.51
C SER A 464 4.37 28.43 -47.07
N CYS A 465 3.29 27.66 -46.91
CA CYS A 465 1.98 28.14 -46.49
C CYS A 465 2.10 29.06 -45.26
N HIS A 466 1.51 30.24 -45.35
CA HIS A 466 1.58 31.30 -44.34
C HIS A 466 0.19 31.67 -43.78
N ASP A 467 -0.81 30.81 -44.00
CA ASP A 467 -2.18 31.00 -43.50
C ASP A 467 -2.30 30.73 -41.99
N GLU A 468 -1.44 29.88 -41.42
CA GLU A 468 -1.44 29.51 -40.00
C GLU A 468 -0.10 29.84 -39.30
N ALA A 469 0.46 31.02 -39.57
CA ALA A 469 1.67 31.45 -38.86
C ALA A 469 1.33 31.76 -37.39
N LEU A 470 2.06 31.14 -36.46
CA LEU A 470 1.96 31.41 -35.02
C LEU A 470 2.66 32.75 -34.72
N VAL A 471 1.88 33.81 -34.54
CA VAL A 471 2.39 35.13 -34.17
C VAL A 471 2.25 35.31 -32.67
N LYS A 472 3.33 35.77 -32.01
CA LYS A 472 3.34 36.09 -30.58
C LYS A 472 2.47 37.32 -30.35
N GLN A 473 1.38 37.20 -29.59
CA GLN A 473 0.54 38.34 -29.24
C GLN A 473 1.30 39.23 -28.24
N THR A 474 1.63 40.46 -28.62
CA THR A 474 2.34 41.43 -27.78
C THR A 474 1.42 42.31 -26.94
N ASP A 475 0.11 42.27 -27.20
CA ASP A 475 -0.83 43.23 -26.62
C ASP A 475 -1.82 42.53 -25.70
N LEU A 476 -1.44 42.43 -24.42
CA LEU A 476 -2.29 42.40 -23.21
C LEU A 476 -1.39 42.16 -22.00
N HIS A 477 -0.63 43.18 -21.61
CA HIS A 477 -0.11 43.27 -20.24
C HIS A 477 -1.28 43.67 -19.33
N GLN A 478 -1.98 42.69 -18.75
CA GLN A 478 -2.67 42.95 -17.50
C GLN A 478 -1.63 42.86 -16.37
N PRO A 479 -1.56 43.83 -15.45
CA PRO A 479 -0.69 43.74 -14.29
C PRO A 479 -1.19 42.63 -13.37
N ALA A 480 -0.50 41.49 -13.39
CA ALA A 480 -0.72 40.38 -12.47
C ALA A 480 -0.22 40.78 -11.07
N GLY A 481 -1.04 40.54 -10.05
CA GLY A 481 -0.65 40.78 -8.66
C GLY A 481 0.51 39.85 -8.21
N PRO A 482 1.15 40.11 -7.05
CA PRO A 482 2.36 39.39 -6.59
C PRO A 482 2.26 37.87 -6.41
N TRP A 483 1.08 37.28 -6.62
CA TRP A 483 0.79 35.86 -6.41
C TRP A 483 0.26 35.12 -7.66
N GLU A 484 0.17 35.79 -8.81
CA GLU A 484 -0.29 35.18 -10.06
C GLU A 484 0.90 34.81 -10.95
N GLN A 485 0.95 33.54 -11.37
CA GLN A 485 1.98 33.05 -12.30
C GLN A 485 1.76 33.68 -13.69
N PRO A 486 2.83 34.17 -14.37
CA PRO A 486 2.70 34.64 -15.74
C PRO A 486 2.13 33.54 -16.63
N THR A 487 0.96 33.77 -17.22
CA THR A 487 0.41 32.87 -18.22
C THR A 487 1.32 32.86 -19.44
N ALA A 488 1.58 31.69 -20.02
CA ALA A 488 2.41 31.56 -21.21
C ALA A 488 1.89 32.51 -22.32
N PRO A 489 2.77 33.15 -23.11
CA PRO A 489 2.34 34.12 -24.12
C PRO A 489 1.38 33.44 -25.10
N ALA A 490 0.19 34.03 -25.27
CA ALA A 490 -0.79 33.55 -26.21
C ALA A 490 -0.23 33.69 -27.63
N PHE A 491 -0.01 32.56 -28.30
CA PHE A 491 0.31 32.54 -29.73
C PHE A 491 -1.02 32.48 -30.49
N ILE A 492 -1.29 33.47 -31.34
CA ILE A 492 -2.47 33.48 -32.21
C ILE A 492 -2.03 33.02 -33.61
N GLN A 493 -2.82 32.14 -34.22
CA GLN A 493 -2.68 31.81 -35.64
C GLN A 493 -3.25 32.97 -36.47
N LYS A 494 -2.41 33.63 -37.27
CA LYS A 494 -2.84 34.67 -38.23
C LYS A 494 -2.28 34.36 -39.62
N ALA A 495 -3.07 34.63 -40.66
CA ALA A 495 -2.62 34.57 -42.04
C ALA A 495 -1.75 35.79 -42.36
N LEU A 496 -0.50 35.56 -42.78
CA LEU A 496 0.43 36.62 -43.19
C LEU A 496 0.30 36.91 -44.70
N PRO A 497 0.58 38.12 -45.19
CA PRO A 497 0.57 38.40 -46.62
C PRO A 497 1.76 37.73 -47.36
N CYS A 498 1.59 37.43 -48.65
CA CYS A 498 2.68 36.89 -49.48
C CYS A 498 3.83 37.92 -49.62
N PRO A 499 5.10 37.50 -49.55
CA PRO A 499 6.25 38.41 -49.74
C PRO A 499 6.42 38.82 -51.22
N PRO A 500 7.09 39.96 -51.49
CA PRO A 500 7.29 40.47 -52.85
C PRO A 500 8.15 39.54 -53.72
N CYS A 501 7.91 39.56 -55.03
CA CYS A 501 8.60 38.72 -56.01
C CYS A 501 10.08 39.11 -56.17
N LYS A 502 10.99 38.13 -56.19
CA LYS A 502 12.45 38.32 -56.37
C LYS A 502 12.96 37.91 -57.75
N VAL A 503 12.09 37.75 -58.75
CA VAL A 503 12.51 37.36 -60.10
C VAL A 503 13.23 38.55 -60.76
N PRO A 504 14.50 38.39 -61.21
CA PRO A 504 15.23 39.44 -61.90
C PRO A 504 14.60 39.68 -63.28
N ILE A 505 14.38 40.96 -63.59
CA ILE A 505 13.87 41.42 -64.89
C ILE A 505 15.09 41.75 -65.75
N PRO A 506 15.21 41.23 -66.99
CA PRO A 506 16.35 41.55 -67.84
C PRO A 506 16.35 43.03 -68.21
N THR A 507 17.41 43.73 -67.83
CA THR A 507 17.70 45.10 -68.23
C THR A 507 18.95 45.12 -69.11
N GLN A 508 18.86 45.76 -70.27
CA GLN A 508 19.94 45.84 -71.24
C GLN A 508 21.03 46.79 -70.73
N CYS A 509 22.30 46.35 -70.77
CA CYS A 509 23.44 47.15 -70.36
C CYS A 509 23.81 48.15 -71.47
N LEU A 510 23.93 49.43 -71.14
CA LEU A 510 24.29 50.52 -72.07
C LEU A 510 25.80 50.59 -72.41
N GLY A 511 26.55 49.51 -72.19
CA GLY A 511 27.97 49.40 -72.57
C GLY A 511 28.15 48.34 -73.66
N LYS A 512 28.46 48.74 -74.89
CA LYS A 512 28.70 47.84 -76.03
C LYS A 512 30.05 47.13 -75.88
N HIS A 513 30.04 45.82 -75.61
CA HIS A 513 31.21 44.95 -75.84
C HIS A 513 30.76 43.57 -76.34
N GLU A 514 31.39 43.11 -77.43
CA GLU A 514 31.14 41.85 -78.13
C GLU A 514 32.19 40.80 -77.74
N ALA A 515 31.75 39.58 -77.41
CA ALA A 515 32.62 38.41 -77.30
C ALA A 515 32.14 37.36 -78.33
N GLY A 516 33.05 36.84 -79.15
CA GLY A 516 32.74 35.89 -80.23
C GLY A 516 32.37 34.48 -79.74
N PRO A 517 31.73 33.65 -80.59
CA PRO A 517 31.12 32.36 -80.21
C PRO A 517 32.11 31.20 -79.94
N GLU A 518 33.41 31.34 -80.22
CA GLU A 518 34.45 30.29 -79.97
C GLU A 518 35.51 30.67 -78.92
N CYS A 519 35.24 31.68 -78.09
CA CYS A 519 36.15 32.04 -77.00
C CYS A 519 35.75 31.28 -75.73
N SER A 520 36.55 30.30 -75.29
CA SER A 520 36.35 29.62 -74.00
C SER A 520 36.79 30.52 -72.84
N GLN A 521 36.06 30.46 -71.74
CA GLN A 521 36.34 31.21 -70.51
C GLN A 521 37.75 30.89 -70.00
N CYS A 522 38.60 31.91 -69.80
CA CYS A 522 39.96 31.73 -69.30
C CYS A 522 39.94 31.04 -67.92
N GLU A 523 40.58 29.87 -67.75
CA GLU A 523 40.60 29.11 -66.49
C GLU A 523 41.76 29.50 -65.54
N GLU A 524 42.60 30.46 -65.94
CA GLU A 524 43.68 30.95 -65.07
C GLU A 524 43.12 31.74 -63.89
N GLY A 525 43.68 31.51 -62.70
CA GLY A 525 43.28 32.19 -61.47
C GLY A 525 43.54 33.70 -61.56
N CYS A 526 42.65 34.49 -60.95
CA CYS A 526 42.78 35.94 -60.97
C CYS A 526 44.02 36.43 -60.19
N SER A 527 44.97 37.07 -60.90
CA SER A 527 46.22 37.62 -60.36
C SER A 527 46.10 39.05 -59.81
N LYS A 528 44.89 39.63 -59.74
CA LYS A 528 44.70 41.00 -59.24
C LYS A 528 44.84 41.05 -57.72
N PRO A 529 45.58 42.03 -57.16
CA PRO A 529 45.70 42.19 -55.72
C PRO A 529 44.32 42.53 -55.12
N ARG A 530 43.96 41.86 -54.02
CA ARG A 530 42.73 42.17 -53.28
C ARG A 530 42.94 43.41 -52.40
N PRO A 531 41.86 44.12 -52.03
CA PRO A 531 41.93 45.30 -51.16
C PRO A 531 42.66 45.02 -49.84
N ALA A 532 43.32 46.05 -49.29
CA ALA A 532 44.18 45.94 -48.12
C ALA A 532 43.46 45.30 -46.92
N GLY A 533 44.01 44.19 -46.40
CA GLY A 533 43.46 43.46 -45.25
C GLY A 533 42.89 42.07 -45.54
N CYS A 534 42.79 41.66 -46.82
CA CYS A 534 42.42 40.28 -47.19
C CYS A 534 43.63 39.51 -47.73
N SER A 535 44.12 38.49 -47.01
CA SER A 535 45.23 37.63 -47.45
C SER A 535 44.80 36.42 -48.30
N HIS A 536 43.53 36.35 -48.72
CA HIS A 536 42.97 35.20 -49.44
C HIS A 536 43.01 35.40 -50.96
N ALA A 537 43.50 34.40 -51.70
CA ALA A 537 43.44 34.38 -53.17
C ALA A 537 41.99 34.41 -53.69
N CYS A 538 41.78 35.02 -54.87
CA CYS A 538 40.47 35.05 -55.51
C CYS A 538 40.11 33.65 -56.03
N PRO A 539 38.94 33.09 -55.66
CA PRO A 539 38.54 31.75 -56.12
C PRO A 539 37.98 31.73 -57.55
N LEU A 540 37.92 32.90 -58.22
CA LEU A 540 37.37 33.01 -59.57
C LEU A 540 38.47 32.96 -60.65
N PRO A 541 38.16 32.37 -61.83
CA PRO A 541 38.97 32.53 -63.03
C PRO A 541 39.10 34.01 -63.43
N CYS A 542 40.02 34.31 -64.34
CA CYS A 542 40.28 35.66 -64.82
C CYS A 542 38.98 36.36 -65.25
N HIS A 543 38.69 37.50 -64.62
CA HIS A 543 37.44 38.23 -64.83
C HIS A 543 37.69 39.72 -65.09
N PRO A 544 36.91 40.35 -65.99
CA PRO A 544 36.89 41.80 -66.12
C PRO A 544 36.19 42.42 -64.89
N GLY A 545 36.74 43.52 -64.36
CA GLY A 545 36.27 44.17 -63.11
C GLY A 545 37.11 43.84 -61.87
N GLU A 546 36.77 44.48 -60.74
CA GLU A 546 37.42 44.24 -59.44
C GLU A 546 37.00 42.90 -58.83
N CYS A 547 37.88 42.28 -58.05
CA CYS A 547 37.62 40.98 -57.42
C CYS A 547 36.40 41.05 -56.49
N LEU A 548 35.48 40.10 -56.62
CA LEU A 548 34.31 40.03 -55.74
C LEU A 548 34.74 39.95 -54.26
N PRO A 549 33.96 40.52 -53.34
CA PRO A 549 34.32 40.55 -51.92
C PRO A 549 34.50 39.16 -51.29
N CYS A 550 35.40 39.05 -50.31
CA CYS A 550 35.74 37.77 -49.71
C CYS A 550 34.68 37.28 -48.72
N ALA A 551 33.90 36.27 -49.11
CA ALA A 551 32.94 35.59 -48.23
C ALA A 551 33.57 34.52 -47.32
N GLN A 552 34.90 34.39 -47.32
CA GLN A 552 35.59 33.37 -46.52
C GLN A 552 35.47 33.68 -45.02
N MET A 553 35.13 32.67 -44.23
CA MET A 553 35.00 32.80 -42.78
C MET A 553 36.39 32.82 -42.12
N ILE A 554 36.73 33.94 -41.47
CA ILE A 554 37.93 34.09 -40.66
C ILE A 554 37.61 33.92 -39.18
N ARG A 555 38.57 33.35 -38.45
CA ARG A 555 38.44 33.10 -37.02
C ARG A 555 39.08 34.23 -36.22
N ILE A 556 38.27 34.98 -35.46
CA ILE A 556 38.72 36.10 -34.62
C ILE A 556 38.46 35.77 -33.14
N LYS A 557 39.35 36.16 -32.23
CA LYS A 557 39.16 35.98 -30.78
C LYS A 557 38.23 37.07 -30.25
N CYS A 558 37.24 36.68 -29.45
CA CYS A 558 36.34 37.60 -28.77
C CYS A 558 37.09 38.42 -27.69
N HIS A 559 36.59 39.60 -27.32
CA HIS A 559 37.15 40.45 -26.25
C HIS A 559 37.31 39.74 -24.90
N CYS A 560 36.42 38.78 -24.59
CA CYS A 560 36.53 37.94 -23.39
C CYS A 560 37.62 36.87 -23.45
N LYS A 561 38.33 36.72 -24.59
CA LYS A 561 39.38 35.72 -24.89
C LYS A 561 38.99 34.24 -24.74
N LEU A 562 37.77 33.94 -24.30
CA LEU A 562 37.25 32.60 -24.06
C LEU A 562 36.65 31.95 -25.32
N THR A 563 36.10 32.75 -26.23
CA THR A 563 35.37 32.26 -27.41
C THR A 563 36.02 32.78 -28.70
N SER A 564 36.10 31.94 -29.73
CA SER A 564 36.49 32.36 -31.09
C SER A 564 35.23 32.55 -31.93
N LEU A 565 35.10 33.71 -32.58
CA LEU A 565 34.01 34.06 -33.49
C LEU A 565 34.45 33.80 -34.93
N TYR A 566 33.52 33.33 -35.77
CA TYR A 566 33.74 33.11 -37.20
C TYR A 566 32.96 34.16 -37.96
N ILE A 567 33.67 35.05 -38.66
CA ILE A 567 33.10 36.23 -39.31
C ILE A 567 33.57 36.24 -40.76
N GLU A 568 32.71 36.64 -41.70
CA GLU A 568 33.10 36.74 -43.10
C GLU A 568 34.18 37.81 -43.27
N CYS A 569 35.21 37.51 -44.06
CA CYS A 569 36.35 38.38 -44.25
C CYS A 569 35.94 39.77 -44.76
N ILE A 570 34.97 39.87 -45.68
CA ILE A 570 34.43 41.16 -46.15
C ILE A 570 33.86 42.00 -45.00
N LYS A 571 33.14 41.37 -44.05
CA LYS A 571 32.46 42.06 -42.96
C LYS A 571 33.47 42.66 -41.98
N ILE A 572 34.64 42.05 -41.80
CA ILE A 572 35.69 42.66 -40.96
C ILE A 572 36.53 43.67 -41.74
N THR A 573 36.76 43.47 -43.03
CA THR A 573 37.65 44.36 -43.80
C THR A 573 36.97 45.69 -44.11
N ASN A 574 35.67 45.66 -44.34
CA ASN A 574 34.86 46.85 -44.62
C ASN A 574 34.30 47.53 -43.37
N ALA A 575 34.34 46.86 -42.22
CA ALA A 575 33.86 47.44 -40.97
C ALA A 575 34.76 48.58 -40.50
N ASP A 576 34.18 49.64 -39.94
CA ASP A 576 34.89 50.70 -39.25
C ASP A 576 35.41 50.23 -37.88
N ALA A 577 36.25 51.01 -37.19
CA ALA A 577 36.85 50.60 -35.91
C ALA A 577 35.81 50.18 -34.85
N GLU A 578 34.69 50.90 -34.77
CA GLU A 578 33.56 50.59 -33.87
C GLU A 578 32.81 49.33 -34.29
N GLU A 579 32.52 49.15 -35.58
CA GLU A 579 31.86 47.95 -36.10
C GLU A 579 32.73 46.69 -35.94
N LYS A 580 34.06 46.82 -36.08
CA LYS A 580 34.99 45.73 -35.76
C LYS A 580 34.92 45.36 -34.29
N GLU A 581 34.74 46.33 -33.40
CA GLU A 581 34.60 46.07 -31.96
C GLU A 581 33.32 45.29 -31.65
N GLU A 582 32.19 45.66 -32.26
CA GLU A 582 30.94 44.93 -32.13
C GLU A 582 31.01 43.50 -32.71
N LEU A 583 31.63 43.36 -33.88
CA LEU A 583 31.83 42.07 -34.53
C LEU A 583 32.74 41.16 -33.71
N CYS A 584 33.71 41.73 -32.98
CA CYS A 584 34.59 41.00 -32.06
C CYS A 584 34.00 40.76 -30.66
N SER A 585 32.74 41.14 -30.41
CA SER A 585 32.02 40.86 -29.17
C SER A 585 31.09 39.66 -29.32
N CYS A 586 31.10 38.75 -28.34
CA CYS A 586 30.17 37.59 -28.33
C CYS A 586 28.74 37.96 -27.94
N LYS A 587 28.44 39.26 -27.73
CA LYS A 587 27.15 39.82 -27.32
C LYS A 587 26.58 39.22 -26.02
N ASN A 588 27.38 38.49 -25.26
CA ASN A 588 27.02 37.96 -23.95
C ASN A 588 27.48 38.90 -22.83
N GLN A 589 26.83 38.79 -21.67
CA GLN A 589 27.23 39.48 -20.45
C GLN A 589 28.68 39.15 -20.07
N CYS A 590 29.46 40.17 -19.72
CA CYS A 590 30.87 40.02 -19.39
C CYS A 590 31.08 39.01 -18.24
N PRO A 591 31.99 38.02 -18.39
CA PRO A 591 32.21 37.00 -17.37
C PRO A 591 33.07 37.48 -16.19
N LYS A 592 33.64 38.69 -16.24
CA LYS A 592 34.47 39.24 -15.16
C LYS A 592 33.61 39.66 -13.96
N GLU A 593 34.11 39.34 -12.77
CA GLU A 593 33.47 39.69 -11.50
C GLU A 593 33.94 41.07 -11.01
N LEU A 594 33.01 41.87 -10.52
CA LEU A 594 33.29 43.14 -9.87
C LEU A 594 33.81 42.90 -8.44
N PRO A 595 34.49 43.87 -7.81
CA PRO A 595 35.02 43.74 -6.44
C PRO A 595 33.96 43.41 -5.38
N CYS A 596 32.68 43.67 -5.64
CA CYS A 596 31.55 43.32 -4.77
C CYS A 596 31.04 41.88 -4.96
N GLY A 597 31.75 41.04 -5.73
CA GLY A 597 31.38 39.64 -6.03
C GLY A 597 30.23 39.48 -7.02
N HIS A 598 29.74 40.57 -7.63
CA HIS A 598 28.70 40.52 -8.66
C HIS A 598 29.32 40.51 -10.06
N ARG A 599 28.73 39.75 -10.99
CA ARG A 599 29.16 39.72 -12.39
C ARG A 599 28.83 41.04 -13.10
N CYS A 600 29.76 41.55 -13.89
CA CYS A 600 29.57 42.78 -14.66
C CYS A 600 28.31 42.66 -15.54
N LYS A 601 27.44 43.68 -15.55
CA LYS A 601 26.18 43.68 -16.33
C LYS A 601 26.36 44.13 -17.77
N GLU A 602 27.50 44.73 -18.08
CA GLU A 602 27.81 45.19 -19.43
C GLU A 602 28.00 43.99 -20.36
N VAL A 603 27.60 44.18 -21.62
CA VAL A 603 27.91 43.25 -22.70
C VAL A 603 29.43 43.20 -22.88
N CYS A 604 29.96 42.05 -23.30
CA CYS A 604 31.38 41.83 -23.50
C CYS A 604 32.05 43.03 -24.24
N HIS A 605 32.84 43.80 -23.49
CA HIS A 605 33.46 45.05 -23.90
C HIS A 605 34.98 44.94 -23.89
N LEU A 606 35.66 45.82 -24.62
CA LEU A 606 37.11 45.98 -24.53
C LEU A 606 37.44 46.80 -23.25
N GLY A 607 38.43 46.39 -22.44
CA GLY A 607 38.87 47.12 -21.25
C GLY A 607 38.53 46.53 -19.87
N GLU A 608 38.71 47.33 -18.82
CA GLU A 608 38.41 47.01 -17.42
C GLU A 608 36.93 47.27 -17.08
N CYS A 609 36.33 46.42 -16.25
CA CYS A 609 34.91 46.55 -15.90
C CYS A 609 34.68 47.71 -14.92
N CYS A 610 33.55 48.40 -15.05
CA CYS A 610 33.21 49.54 -14.17
C CYS A 610 33.11 49.12 -12.69
N GLN A 611 33.64 49.93 -11.77
CA GLN A 611 33.77 49.55 -10.35
C GLN A 611 32.45 49.67 -9.54
N ASN A 612 31.39 50.25 -10.12
CA ASN A 612 30.13 50.54 -9.43
C ASN A 612 29.04 49.51 -9.78
N CYS A 613 28.48 48.87 -8.75
CA CYS A 613 27.49 47.81 -8.90
C CYS A 613 26.06 48.32 -8.63
N ASN A 614 25.24 48.40 -9.68
CA ASN A 614 23.83 48.81 -9.60
C ASN A 614 22.87 47.62 -9.32
N GLN A 615 23.31 46.62 -8.56
CA GLN A 615 22.49 45.47 -8.17
C GLN A 615 21.64 45.82 -6.94
N LYS A 616 20.32 45.66 -6.98
CA LYS A 616 19.47 45.87 -5.80
C LYS A 616 19.67 44.71 -4.81
N VAL A 617 20.11 45.02 -3.60
CA VAL A 617 20.32 44.09 -2.50
C VAL A 617 19.30 44.36 -1.38
N LYS A 618 18.83 43.29 -0.73
CA LYS A 618 17.78 43.36 0.30
C LYS A 618 18.43 43.29 1.68
N ILE A 619 18.42 44.39 2.42
CA ILE A 619 18.87 44.41 3.82
C ILE A 619 17.67 44.11 4.72
N ARG A 620 17.90 43.30 5.76
CA ARG A 620 16.89 42.94 6.76
C ARG A 620 17.34 43.41 8.14
N CYS A 621 16.38 43.74 9.02
CA CYS A 621 16.71 43.97 10.43
C CYS A 621 17.33 42.71 11.06
N PRO A 622 18.07 42.82 12.18
CA PRO A 622 18.60 41.67 12.93
C PRO A 622 17.52 40.64 13.34
N CYS A 623 16.28 41.10 13.47
CA CYS A 623 15.08 40.31 13.72
C CYS A 623 14.48 39.59 12.51
N LYS A 624 14.95 39.89 11.29
CA LYS A 624 14.43 39.43 9.98
C LYS A 624 12.97 39.81 9.65
N ARG A 625 12.29 40.61 10.48
CA ARG A 625 10.91 41.07 10.26
C ARG A 625 10.78 42.18 9.23
N LEU A 626 11.66 43.18 9.29
CA LEU A 626 11.68 44.32 8.36
C LEU A 626 12.67 44.05 7.22
N LYS A 627 12.29 44.43 6.00
CA LYS A 627 13.12 44.33 4.78
C LYS A 627 13.06 45.65 4.00
N LYS A 628 14.21 46.15 3.54
CA LYS A 628 14.33 47.30 2.63
C LYS A 628 15.25 46.93 1.48
N GLU A 629 14.92 47.40 0.28
CA GLU A 629 15.72 47.17 -0.94
C GLU A 629 16.54 48.42 -1.23
N LEU A 630 17.85 48.26 -1.38
CA LEU A 630 18.84 49.34 -1.60
C LEU A 630 19.84 48.91 -2.67
N LEU A 631 20.55 49.84 -3.31
CA LEU A 631 21.53 49.51 -4.34
C LEU A 631 22.87 49.05 -3.73
N CYS A 632 23.54 48.07 -4.36
CA CYS A 632 24.78 47.48 -3.85
C CYS A 632 25.92 48.50 -3.69
N SER A 633 25.92 49.58 -4.49
CA SER A 633 26.78 50.75 -4.32
C SER A 633 26.52 51.47 -2.99
N GLU A 634 25.25 51.77 -2.68
CA GLU A 634 24.83 52.45 -1.44
C GLU A 634 25.15 51.62 -0.18
N VAL A 635 25.09 50.29 -0.30
CA VAL A 635 25.43 49.38 0.81
C VAL A 635 26.94 49.29 1.05
N ARG A 636 27.78 49.45 0.02
CA ARG A 636 29.26 49.43 0.13
C ARG A 636 29.83 50.72 0.73
N GLU A 637 29.15 51.84 0.55
CA GLU A 637 29.54 53.15 1.11
C GLU A 637 29.21 53.30 2.61
N GLY A 638 28.72 52.23 3.25
CA GLY A 638 28.64 52.15 4.72
C GLY A 638 27.40 52.79 5.35
N GLN A 639 26.43 53.24 4.56
CA GLN A 639 25.16 53.75 5.07
C GLN A 639 24.04 52.78 4.72
N CYS A 640 23.71 51.85 5.63
CA CYS A 640 22.33 51.42 5.91
C CYS A 640 22.28 50.24 6.88
N TYR A 641 21.95 50.53 8.14
CA TYR A 641 21.53 49.54 9.13
C TYR A 641 20.03 49.73 9.42
N LEU A 642 19.28 48.63 9.43
CA LEU A 642 17.84 48.63 9.75
C LEU A 642 17.66 48.31 11.23
N GLU A 643 17.35 49.32 12.05
CA GLU A 643 17.02 49.12 13.47
C GLU A 643 15.74 48.29 13.64
N CYS A 644 15.62 47.60 14.78
CA CYS A 644 14.37 46.91 15.14
C CYS A 644 13.41 47.93 15.77
N ASP A 645 12.18 48.02 15.26
CA ASP A 645 11.12 48.85 15.85
C ASP A 645 10.55 48.23 17.15
N VAL A 646 9.75 49.02 17.89
CA VAL A 646 9.22 48.67 19.23
C VAL A 646 8.50 47.32 19.23
N VAL A 647 7.72 47.02 18.18
CA VAL A 647 7.01 45.74 18.01
C VAL A 647 8.00 44.58 17.87
N CYS A 648 9.13 44.80 17.19
CA CYS A 648 10.10 43.73 16.99
C CYS A 648 11.01 43.50 18.19
N GLN A 649 11.19 44.49 19.06
CA GLN A 649 11.83 44.33 20.36
C GLN A 649 10.93 43.57 21.34
N GLU A 650 9.63 43.89 21.36
CA GLU A 650 8.66 43.21 22.23
C GLU A 650 8.49 41.71 21.86
N MET A 651 8.49 41.39 20.57
CA MET A 651 8.43 40.00 20.10
C MET A 651 9.70 39.22 20.43
N LYS A 652 10.88 39.87 20.41
CA LYS A 652 12.14 39.24 20.86
C LYS A 652 12.09 38.94 22.36
N ARG A 653 11.57 39.86 23.17
CA ARG A 653 11.43 39.70 24.62
C ARG A 653 10.50 38.55 25.00
N LYS A 654 9.31 38.49 24.37
CA LYS A 654 8.38 37.37 24.55
C LYS A 654 8.96 36.03 24.09
N ALA A 655 9.71 36.02 22.98
CA ALA A 655 10.37 34.81 22.50
C ALA A 655 11.50 34.33 23.44
N SER A 656 12.27 35.23 24.05
CA SER A 656 13.25 34.85 25.08
C SER A 656 12.58 34.32 26.34
N GLU A 657 11.48 34.94 26.80
CA GLU A 657 10.73 34.50 27.98
C GLU A 657 10.14 33.09 27.78
N ILE A 658 9.56 32.82 26.61
CA ILE A 658 9.04 31.48 26.25
C ILE A 658 10.18 30.46 26.20
N LYS A 659 11.31 30.81 25.58
CA LYS A 659 12.45 29.89 25.47
C LYS A 659 13.07 29.58 26.84
N GLU A 660 13.13 30.55 27.74
CA GLU A 660 13.56 30.33 29.12
C GLU A 660 12.54 29.51 29.92
N ALA A 661 11.24 29.71 29.71
CA ALA A 661 10.20 28.91 30.36
C ALA A 661 10.24 27.44 29.88
N GLU A 662 10.42 27.21 28.58
CA GLU A 662 10.61 25.88 28.00
C GLU A 662 11.89 25.21 28.53
N ALA A 663 13.00 25.95 28.66
CA ALA A 663 14.23 25.44 29.23
C ALA A 663 14.07 25.08 30.72
N ARG A 664 13.37 25.91 31.51
CA ARG A 664 13.06 25.62 32.92
C ARG A 664 12.15 24.39 33.05
N ALA A 665 11.14 24.26 32.20
CA ALA A 665 10.25 23.09 32.18
C ALA A 665 11.00 21.80 31.78
N ALA A 666 11.92 21.88 30.81
CA ALA A 666 12.75 20.75 30.41
C ALA A 666 13.67 20.28 31.55
N ILE A 667 14.28 21.22 32.28
CA ILE A 667 15.11 20.89 33.46
C ILE A 667 14.27 20.26 34.57
N GLU A 668 13.04 20.73 34.80
CA GLU A 668 12.15 20.16 35.81
C GLU A 668 11.70 18.73 35.43
N GLU A 669 11.38 18.49 34.15
CA GLU A 669 11.00 17.16 33.68
C GLU A 669 12.19 16.17 33.74
N GLU A 670 13.40 16.61 33.40
CA GLU A 670 14.62 15.81 33.54
C GLU A 670 14.84 15.41 35.00
N LYS A 671 14.68 16.34 35.96
CA LYS A 671 14.76 16.06 37.41
C LYS A 671 13.70 15.05 37.86
N ARG A 672 12.46 15.16 37.38
CA ARG A 672 11.39 14.18 37.68
C ARG A 672 11.72 12.79 37.14
N ARG A 673 12.30 12.70 35.94
CA ARG A 673 12.76 11.42 35.37
C ARG A 673 13.87 10.80 36.20
N GLN A 674 14.89 11.58 36.57
CA GLN A 674 15.99 11.11 37.42
C GLN A 674 15.49 10.63 38.78
N GLN A 675 14.54 11.35 39.39
CA GLN A 675 13.93 10.95 40.66
C GLN A 675 13.12 9.64 40.54
N ALA A 676 12.35 9.48 39.46
CA ALA A 676 11.62 8.23 39.19
C ALA A 676 12.56 7.04 38.90
N GLU A 677 13.69 7.28 38.23
CA GLU A 677 14.71 6.24 38.00
C GLU A 677 15.40 5.81 39.29
N LEU A 678 15.74 6.76 40.18
CA LEU A 678 16.29 6.46 41.51
C LEU A 678 15.30 5.65 42.36
N GLU A 679 14.02 6.03 42.36
CA GLU A 679 12.97 5.31 43.08
C GLU A 679 12.77 3.89 42.51
N ALA A 680 12.77 3.75 41.18
CA ALA A 680 12.70 2.44 40.51
C ALA A 680 13.92 1.56 40.83
N PHE A 681 15.11 2.15 40.91
CA PHE A 681 16.33 1.45 41.30
C PHE A 681 16.30 0.99 42.77
N GLU A 682 15.85 1.85 43.68
CA GLU A 682 15.69 1.51 45.10
C GLU A 682 14.67 0.38 45.31
N ASN A 683 13.55 0.42 44.59
CA ASN A 683 12.53 -0.63 44.61
C ASN A 683 13.08 -1.97 44.09
N ARG A 684 13.96 -1.96 43.08
CA ARG A 684 14.65 -3.19 42.60
C ARG A 684 15.64 -3.75 43.62
N LEU A 685 16.31 -2.90 44.39
CA LEU A 685 17.19 -3.33 45.48
C LEU A 685 16.40 -3.94 46.65
N LYS A 686 15.26 -3.33 47.03
CA LYS A 686 14.35 -3.86 48.06
C LYS A 686 13.74 -5.22 47.65
N GLY A 687 13.50 -5.45 46.36
CA GLY A 687 13.02 -6.74 45.83
C GLY A 687 14.04 -7.90 45.93
N ARG A 688 15.35 -7.62 45.93
CA ARG A 688 16.39 -8.67 46.03
C ARG A 688 16.69 -9.11 47.47
N ARG A 689 16.40 -8.28 48.48
CA ARG A 689 16.67 -8.61 49.89
C ARG A 689 15.61 -9.52 50.54
N LYS A 690 14.45 -9.75 49.90
CA LYS A 690 13.34 -10.49 50.52
C LYS A 690 13.43 -12.03 50.46
N ASN A 691 14.47 -12.61 49.86
CA ASN A 691 14.54 -14.07 49.63
C ASN A 691 15.71 -14.81 50.29
N LYS A 692 16.39 -14.22 51.28
CA LYS A 692 17.38 -14.96 52.08
C LYS A 692 17.60 -14.29 53.45
N ARG A 693 16.71 -14.57 54.41
CA ARG A 693 17.08 -14.76 55.83
C ARG A 693 15.87 -15.26 56.61
N LYS A 694 15.95 -16.55 56.94
CA LYS A 694 15.30 -17.17 58.10
C LYS A 694 15.59 -16.34 59.35
N LYS A 695 14.55 -16.19 60.18
CA LYS A 695 14.51 -16.17 61.64
C LYS A 695 15.71 -15.50 62.35
N ASP A 696 15.45 -14.36 63.00
CA ASP A 696 15.74 -14.13 64.42
C ASP A 696 15.04 -12.84 64.89
N GLU A 697 14.34 -12.94 66.01
CA GLU A 697 13.67 -11.85 66.72
C GLU A 697 14.70 -10.96 67.40
N VAL A 698 14.62 -9.64 67.19
CA VAL A 698 15.17 -8.63 68.11
C VAL A 698 14.25 -7.40 68.08
N GLU A 699 13.62 -7.12 69.23
CA GLU A 699 12.93 -5.86 69.54
C GLU A 699 13.91 -4.68 69.50
N ILE A 700 13.51 -3.58 68.87
CA ILE A 700 14.14 -2.26 69.08
C ILE A 700 13.02 -1.23 69.22
N GLU A 701 13.08 -0.51 70.34
CA GLU A 701 12.07 0.40 70.90
C GLU A 701 11.71 1.59 70.00
N GLN A 702 10.44 2.01 70.07
CA GLN A 702 9.98 3.26 69.47
C GLN A 702 10.37 4.47 70.33
N PRO A 703 10.83 5.59 69.73
CA PRO A 703 11.23 6.78 70.48
C PRO A 703 10.04 7.45 71.17
N LEU A 704 10.23 7.79 72.45
CA LEU A 704 9.27 8.40 73.39
C LEU A 704 8.55 9.66 72.87
N TRP A 705 9.11 10.37 71.88
CA TRP A 705 8.55 11.59 71.34
C TRP A 705 7.25 11.40 70.53
N GLN A 706 7.01 10.20 69.97
CA GLN A 706 5.75 9.91 69.27
C GLN A 706 4.56 9.65 70.20
N LYS A 707 4.79 9.24 71.46
CA LYS A 707 3.68 8.96 72.41
C LYS A 707 3.08 10.22 73.04
N TYR A 708 3.87 11.29 73.24
CA TYR A 708 3.41 12.48 73.98
C TYR A 708 3.09 13.70 73.12
N LYS A 709 3.31 13.63 71.79
CA LYS A 709 3.07 14.75 70.87
C LYS A 709 1.65 15.29 70.96
N ASN A 710 0.65 14.41 71.09
CA ASN A 710 -0.75 14.84 71.16
C ASN A 710 -1.18 15.30 72.56
N MET A 711 -0.49 14.87 73.62
CA MET A 711 -0.75 15.33 74.99
C MET A 711 -0.21 16.73 75.27
N ILE A 712 0.85 17.17 74.58
CA ILE A 712 1.47 18.49 74.77
C ILE A 712 0.88 19.55 73.83
N LEU A 713 0.53 19.19 72.58
CA LEU A 713 0.04 20.17 71.60
C LEU A 713 -1.36 20.72 71.93
N LEU A 714 -2.26 19.88 72.45
CA LEU A 714 -3.65 20.24 72.74
C LEU A 714 -3.80 21.29 73.86
N PRO A 715 -3.12 21.20 75.02
CA PRO A 715 -3.24 22.24 76.05
C PRO A 715 -2.56 23.55 75.65
N VAL A 716 -1.47 23.51 74.88
CA VAL A 716 -0.79 24.74 74.40
C VAL A 716 -1.67 25.52 73.44
N CYS A 717 -2.35 24.85 72.51
CA CYS A 717 -3.33 25.50 71.64
C CYS A 717 -4.53 26.06 72.43
N GLY A 718 -4.99 25.37 73.47
CA GLY A 718 -6.05 25.86 74.35
C GLY A 718 -5.68 27.14 75.11
N ILE A 719 -4.45 27.21 75.64
CA ILE A 719 -3.94 28.41 76.35
C ILE A 719 -3.80 29.59 75.39
N ILE A 720 -3.33 29.37 74.16
CA ILE A 720 -3.21 30.43 73.14
C ILE A 720 -4.59 30.99 72.77
N VAL A 721 -5.60 30.14 72.61
CA VAL A 721 -6.97 30.58 72.31
C VAL A 721 -7.58 31.35 73.48
N LEU A 722 -7.34 30.93 74.72
CA LEU A 722 -7.79 31.66 75.92
C LEU A 722 -7.09 33.02 76.07
N MET A 723 -5.78 33.10 75.80
CA MET A 723 -5.03 34.36 75.81
C MET A 723 -5.52 35.32 74.73
N MET A 724 -5.81 34.82 73.52
CA MET A 724 -6.38 35.62 72.44
C MET A 724 -7.81 36.08 72.76
N ALA A 725 -8.63 35.22 73.35
CA ALA A 725 -9.99 35.58 73.78
C ALA A 725 -9.98 36.62 74.91
N TRP A 726 -9.07 36.50 75.88
CA TRP A 726 -8.88 37.48 76.95
C TRP A 726 -8.39 38.83 76.42
N PHE A 727 -7.43 38.82 75.49
CA PHE A 727 -6.93 40.04 74.85
C PHE A 727 -7.98 40.77 74.01
N LEU A 728 -8.89 40.01 73.36
CA LEU A 728 -10.01 40.57 72.60
C LEU A 728 -11.16 41.07 73.49
N ALA A 729 -11.33 40.49 74.69
CA ALA A 729 -12.35 40.92 75.66
C ALA A 729 -11.91 42.11 76.53
N TYR A 730 -10.60 42.36 76.67
CA TYR A 730 -10.08 43.49 77.47
C TYR A 730 -9.86 44.78 76.65
N ASN A 731 -9.87 44.69 75.32
CA ASN A 731 -9.73 45.83 74.41
C ASN A 731 -11.06 46.29 73.78
N ASN A 732 -12.21 45.95 74.39
CA ASN A 732 -13.54 46.45 74.04
C ASN A 732 -14.30 46.94 75.28
#